data_AF-A0A6A6X5G2-F1
#
_entry.id   AF-A0A6A6X5G2-F1
#
_cell.length_a   1.000
_cell.length_b   1.000
_cell.length_c   1.000
_cell.angle_alpha   90.00
_cell.angle_beta   90.00
_cell.angle_gamma   90.00
#
_symmetry.space_group_name_H-M   'P 1'
#
loop_
_entity.id
_entity.type
_entity.pdbx_description
1 polymer ?
#
loop_
_entity_poly.entity_id
_entity_poly.type
_entity_poly.pdbx_seq_one_letter_code
_entity_poly.pdbx_strand_id
1 'polypeptide(L)'
;MAPSTSAAPAASGATAHMATTTLKVDGMTCGACTSAIETGFQGVEGVGNVSISLIMGRAVVQHDPEIISTDEVKEIIEDRGFDAEVLSSDLPTAAEDHFLSDSEDEGADAAAQVSTTTLSVGGMTCGACTSAVEGAFKDVAGIKSFSISLLSERAVIEHDAKTISPDQLAETIEDVGFDAKVLDTVAPTSAKKTRKSQKKQKTLTTTVSVEGMTCGACTSAIENGFRDVDGVYQFNISLLANRAVLVHDPAKLTEDQIVEIIEDRGFDAKVISSVDGSVQQSSNSNGMVHLKIFGLPNAKAGEELETLLRKRPGITSVTINFNTSRVTINREPQIIGLRAVVEAVEEAGYNALVADSDDNNAQLESLAKTKEIQEWRRACKISASFAIPVFLTSMLFPMFLPFLDYGSLCIIPGVYLGDIVCLVLTIPVQFGIGKRFYISAYKSLSHGSPTMDVLVVLGTSAAFFFSIASMLVSLCVPPHTKPTTLFDTSTMLFTFISLGRYLENSAKGQTSKALSRLMSLAPSMATIYADPIAAAKAAEGWEVPAGEKEGYDSMDGNAIEEKVIATELIEVGDVVILRPGDKIPADGTVTHGESYLDESMVTGEAMPVLKKKGMPLMAGTVNGAGRLDFVVTRAGRDTQLSQIVRLVQEAQTSRAPIQRLADTVAGYFVPIIITLGLATFVAWMVLSHVLPYPPKVFLDHASGGKLMVCVKLCIAVIVFACPCALGLATPTAVMVGTGVGAELGILVKGGAALETATKINHVVFDKTGTLTVGKMSVSKTNIQGEWGSDPHKTNLWWTLIGLAEMGSEHPIAKAIVRSAKDHLRLGLDGTLDGSVGDFEAVVGKGIAATVEAAISRERQRHRVLIGNASYLISEGVNVPDFTDEPLTPMAPSANPRGGAQSRSAGITTIHTAIGTTYTGTLGLSDTIKPSARATILALTRLGMTASIVTGDTSSSALIVAAQVGIDSEDVHASATPQDKKAIISDLQSRGYVVAMVGDGINDSPALASADIGIALSTGTDVAMEAASIVLMSTTDLLAIPASLVLSKAIFARIKLNLAWACMYNFIGLPFAMGFFLPWGLSLHPMAAGAAMACSSVSVVMSSLQLKFWTRPKWMKVGVLDPSAELPESEKDAERRGGGSIISSAVEWVKESLAARKRNREEAGYVPLRDMGEH
;
A
#
# COMPACT_ATOMS: atom_id res chain seq x y z
N MET A 1 48.41 -47.35 -35.01
CA MET A 1 49.23 -47.16 -33.78
C MET A 1 49.34 -45.66 -33.58
N ALA A 2 48.97 -45.13 -32.41
CA ALA A 2 49.00 -43.69 -32.12
C ALA A 2 50.36 -43.08 -32.50
N PRO A 3 50.42 -41.82 -33.00
CA PRO A 3 50.58 -40.69 -32.08
C PRO A 3 50.12 -39.28 -32.57
N SER A 4 50.18 -38.33 -31.62
CA SER A 4 50.53 -36.90 -31.76
C SER A 4 49.45 -35.82 -31.95
N THR A 5 49.85 -34.64 -31.50
CA THR A 5 49.15 -33.49 -30.91
C THR A 5 48.86 -32.33 -31.88
N SER A 6 47.97 -31.44 -31.41
CA SER A 6 47.82 -30.00 -31.72
C SER A 6 46.98 -29.56 -32.94
N ALA A 7 45.92 -28.80 -32.67
CA ALA A 7 45.70 -27.41 -33.14
C ALA A 7 44.23 -27.01 -32.90
N ALA A 8 44.01 -25.87 -32.24
CA ALA A 8 42.72 -25.19 -32.20
C ALA A 8 42.44 -24.51 -33.56
N PRO A 9 41.18 -24.38 -34.00
CA PRO A 9 40.78 -23.32 -34.90
C PRO A 9 39.90 -22.28 -34.19
N ALA A 10 40.05 -21.06 -34.68
CA ALA A 10 39.58 -19.80 -34.16
C ALA A 10 38.05 -19.66 -34.15
N ALA A 11 37.55 -18.94 -33.15
CA ALA A 11 36.21 -18.39 -33.12
C ALA A 11 36.11 -17.19 -34.09
N SER A 12 35.28 -17.32 -35.12
CA SER A 12 34.71 -16.20 -35.87
C SER A 12 33.22 -16.14 -35.55
N GLY A 13 32.82 -15.22 -34.68
CA GLY A 13 31.41 -14.93 -34.42
C GLY A 13 30.83 -14.13 -35.59
N ALA A 14 30.06 -14.79 -36.45
CA ALA A 14 29.11 -14.13 -37.32
C ALA A 14 27.85 -13.81 -36.49
N THR A 15 27.39 -12.57 -36.54
CA THR A 15 26.13 -12.13 -35.93
C THR A 15 24.96 -12.78 -36.67
N ALA A 16 24.13 -13.56 -35.97
CA ALA A 16 22.90 -14.13 -36.51
C ALA A 16 21.96 -13.02 -37.02
N HIS A 17 21.60 -13.06 -38.29
CA HIS A 17 20.66 -12.13 -38.90
C HIS A 17 19.23 -12.59 -38.60
N MET A 18 18.60 -12.02 -37.57
CA MET A 18 17.24 -12.40 -37.16
C MET A 18 16.19 -11.82 -38.12
N ALA A 19 15.35 -12.68 -38.72
CA ALA A 19 14.15 -12.30 -39.44
C ALA A 19 13.00 -12.03 -38.45
N THR A 20 12.08 -11.12 -38.80
CA THR A 20 10.86 -10.86 -38.00
C THR A 20 9.65 -11.37 -38.76
N THR A 21 8.95 -12.35 -38.20
CA THR A 21 7.74 -12.93 -38.76
C THR A 21 6.53 -12.55 -37.93
N THR A 22 5.51 -12.00 -38.58
CA THR A 22 4.23 -11.64 -37.95
C THR A 22 3.17 -12.65 -38.38
N LEU A 23 2.49 -13.26 -37.41
CA LEU A 23 1.43 -14.24 -37.59
C LEU A 23 0.12 -13.71 -37.01
N LYS A 24 -0.99 -13.97 -37.69
CA LYS A 24 -2.33 -13.89 -37.11
C LYS A 24 -2.56 -15.16 -36.30
N VAL A 25 -3.13 -15.03 -35.10
CA VAL A 25 -3.41 -16.14 -34.18
C VAL A 25 -4.86 -16.06 -33.73
N ASP A 26 -5.67 -17.04 -34.14
CA ASP A 26 -7.07 -17.14 -33.79
C ASP A 26 -7.27 -18.06 -32.55
N GLY A 27 -8.30 -17.77 -31.74
CA GLY A 27 -8.64 -18.56 -30.54
C GLY A 27 -8.07 -18.07 -29.20
N MET A 28 -7.28 -16.99 -29.18
CA MET A 28 -6.80 -16.38 -27.93
C MET A 28 -7.90 -15.56 -27.25
N THR A 29 -8.18 -15.82 -25.97
CA THR A 29 -9.25 -15.15 -25.21
C THR A 29 -8.82 -14.52 -23.89
N CYS A 30 -7.60 -14.79 -23.43
CA CYS A 30 -7.07 -14.22 -22.18
C CYS A 30 -5.54 -14.19 -22.17
N GLY A 31 -4.95 -13.49 -21.18
CA GLY A 31 -3.49 -13.44 -21.00
C GLY A 31 -2.82 -14.77 -20.68
N ALA A 32 -3.58 -15.80 -20.29
CA ALA A 32 -3.04 -17.16 -20.16
C ALA A 32 -2.79 -17.80 -21.54
N CYS A 33 -3.59 -17.46 -22.56
CA CYS A 33 -3.38 -17.90 -23.94
C CYS A 33 -2.09 -17.30 -24.51
N THR A 34 -1.86 -15.99 -24.31
CA THR A 34 -0.62 -15.33 -24.74
C THR A 34 0.59 -15.93 -24.04
N SER A 35 0.51 -16.14 -22.72
CA SER A 35 1.58 -16.79 -21.95
C SER A 35 1.86 -18.23 -22.42
N ALA A 36 0.83 -19.00 -22.80
CA ALA A 36 0.99 -20.39 -23.27
C ALA A 36 1.75 -20.47 -24.60
N ILE A 37 1.50 -19.51 -25.49
CA ILE A 37 2.20 -19.41 -26.77
C ILE A 37 3.62 -18.84 -26.55
N GLU A 38 3.82 -17.82 -25.70
CA GLU A 38 5.17 -17.31 -25.35
C GLU A 38 6.05 -18.39 -24.73
N THR A 39 5.49 -19.22 -23.84
CA THR A 39 6.17 -20.38 -23.26
C THR A 39 6.47 -21.46 -24.32
N GLY A 40 5.78 -21.42 -25.47
CA GLY A 40 6.05 -22.29 -26.63
C GLY A 40 7.39 -22.05 -27.27
N PHE A 41 7.84 -20.81 -27.26
CA PHE A 41 9.10 -20.40 -27.86
C PHE A 41 10.27 -20.37 -26.85
N GLN A 42 10.01 -20.60 -25.56
CA GLN A 42 11.06 -20.65 -24.55
C GLN A 42 11.93 -21.90 -24.69
N GLY A 43 13.22 -21.69 -24.98
CA GLY A 43 14.21 -22.76 -25.11
C GLY A 43 14.31 -23.39 -26.50
N VAL A 44 13.65 -22.79 -27.50
CA VAL A 44 13.81 -23.17 -28.92
C VAL A 44 15.06 -22.48 -29.48
N GLU A 45 15.99 -23.26 -30.04
CA GLU A 45 17.21 -22.72 -30.66
C GLU A 45 16.84 -21.94 -31.93
N GLY A 46 17.48 -20.78 -32.14
CA GLY A 46 17.18 -19.89 -33.28
C GLY A 46 16.05 -18.90 -33.04
N VAL A 47 15.30 -18.98 -31.95
CA VAL A 47 14.25 -18.01 -31.62
C VAL A 47 14.81 -16.92 -30.70
N GLY A 48 14.58 -15.66 -31.09
CA GLY A 48 14.95 -14.47 -30.33
C GLY A 48 13.81 -13.99 -29.47
N ASN A 49 13.20 -12.86 -29.86
CA ASN A 49 12.14 -12.23 -29.12
C ASN A 49 10.76 -12.64 -29.64
N VAL A 50 9.82 -12.94 -28.75
CA VAL A 50 8.44 -13.32 -29.08
C VAL A 50 7.49 -12.40 -28.34
N SER A 51 6.56 -11.79 -29.07
CA SER A 51 5.56 -10.86 -28.55
C SER A 51 4.19 -11.24 -29.08
N ILE A 52 3.19 -11.30 -28.20
CA ILE A 52 1.84 -11.74 -28.57
C ILE A 52 0.82 -10.71 -28.13
N SER A 53 0.07 -10.19 -29.10
CA SER A 53 -1.03 -9.24 -28.88
C SER A 53 -2.35 -9.99 -28.89
N LEU A 54 -2.94 -10.10 -27.69
CA LEU A 54 -4.29 -10.65 -27.51
C LEU A 54 -5.35 -9.78 -28.20
N ILE A 55 -5.18 -8.46 -28.13
CA ILE A 55 -6.14 -7.47 -28.65
C ILE A 55 -6.23 -7.56 -30.17
N MET A 56 -5.09 -7.75 -30.84
CA MET A 56 -5.05 -7.82 -32.31
C MET A 56 -5.18 -9.23 -32.86
N GLY A 57 -5.13 -10.26 -32.00
CA GLY A 57 -5.02 -11.65 -32.45
C GLY A 57 -3.74 -11.89 -33.27
N ARG A 58 -2.58 -11.39 -32.82
CA ARG A 58 -1.31 -11.46 -33.57
C ARG A 58 -0.13 -11.90 -32.70
N ALA A 59 0.80 -12.65 -33.28
CA ALA A 59 2.09 -12.98 -32.71
C ALA A 59 3.22 -12.43 -33.61
N VAL A 60 4.24 -11.81 -33.01
CA VAL A 60 5.45 -11.33 -33.69
C VAL A 60 6.63 -12.10 -33.12
N VAL A 61 7.30 -12.86 -33.98
CA VAL A 61 8.40 -13.76 -33.61
C VAL A 61 9.65 -13.33 -34.38
N GLN A 62 10.70 -12.97 -33.65
CA GLN A 62 12.04 -12.80 -34.21
C GLN A 62 12.75 -14.14 -34.17
N HIS A 63 13.22 -14.61 -35.31
CA HIS A 63 13.90 -15.90 -35.42
C HIS A 63 14.99 -15.88 -36.48
N ASP A 64 15.96 -16.77 -36.34
CA ASP A 64 16.99 -16.99 -37.34
C ASP A 64 16.44 -17.93 -38.43
N PRO A 65 16.19 -17.44 -39.66
CA PRO A 65 15.58 -18.23 -40.73
C PRO A 65 16.47 -19.39 -41.21
N GLU A 66 17.76 -19.43 -40.83
CA GLU A 66 18.65 -20.56 -41.11
C GLU A 66 18.52 -21.70 -40.08
N ILE A 67 17.98 -21.40 -38.89
CA ILE A 67 17.85 -22.36 -37.77
C ILE A 67 16.40 -22.82 -37.59
N ILE A 68 15.44 -21.91 -37.77
CA ILE A 68 14.01 -22.21 -37.70
C ILE A 68 13.28 -21.48 -38.83
N SER A 69 12.46 -22.21 -39.58
CA SER A 69 11.70 -21.65 -40.69
C SER A 69 10.42 -20.93 -40.22
N THR A 70 9.87 -20.06 -41.06
CA THR A 70 8.60 -19.37 -40.78
C THR A 70 7.43 -20.34 -40.57
N ASP A 71 7.47 -21.49 -41.22
CA ASP A 71 6.44 -22.53 -41.11
C ASP A 71 6.57 -23.31 -39.79
N GLU A 72 7.80 -23.57 -39.32
CA GLU A 72 8.02 -24.17 -37.99
C GLU A 72 7.62 -23.22 -36.86
N VAL A 73 7.83 -21.91 -37.03
CA VAL A 73 7.32 -20.89 -36.09
C VAL A 73 5.79 -20.92 -36.01
N LYS A 74 5.12 -21.10 -37.16
CA LYS A 74 3.66 -21.26 -37.21
C LYS A 74 3.22 -22.55 -36.51
N GLU A 75 3.90 -23.66 -36.77
CA GLU A 75 3.60 -24.98 -36.20
C GLU A 75 3.71 -24.98 -34.66
N ILE A 76 4.68 -24.26 -34.09
CA ILE A 76 4.81 -24.08 -32.62
C ILE A 76 3.57 -23.42 -31.99
N ILE A 77 2.91 -22.52 -32.71
CA ILE A 77 1.67 -21.88 -32.23
C ILE A 77 0.49 -22.83 -32.36
N GLU A 78 0.38 -23.55 -33.47
CA GLU A 78 -0.66 -24.57 -33.72
C GLU A 78 -0.59 -25.73 -32.72
N ASP A 79 0.62 -26.17 -32.36
CA ASP A 79 0.88 -27.19 -31.33
C ASP A 79 0.39 -26.77 -29.92
N ARG A 80 0.18 -25.47 -29.70
CA ARG A 80 -0.40 -24.93 -28.46
C ARG A 80 -1.92 -24.78 -28.52
N GLY A 81 -2.54 -25.26 -29.59
CA GLY A 81 -3.98 -25.29 -29.78
C GLY A 81 -4.56 -23.98 -30.32
N PHE A 82 -3.75 -23.17 -31.00
CA PHE A 82 -4.18 -21.90 -31.59
C PHE A 82 -3.90 -21.89 -33.10
N ASP A 83 -4.91 -21.59 -33.91
CA ASP A 83 -4.74 -21.53 -35.37
C ASP A 83 -3.87 -20.32 -35.74
N ALA A 84 -2.83 -20.52 -36.55
CA ALA A 84 -1.88 -19.47 -36.92
C ALA A 84 -1.73 -19.30 -38.45
N GLU A 85 -1.69 -18.05 -38.91
CA GLU A 85 -1.49 -17.70 -40.33
C GLU A 85 -0.37 -16.66 -40.47
N VAL A 86 0.63 -16.93 -41.31
CA VAL A 86 1.76 -16.01 -41.52
C VAL A 86 1.28 -14.81 -42.34
N LEU A 87 1.38 -13.60 -41.76
CA LEU A 87 0.98 -12.35 -42.42
C LEU A 87 2.15 -11.71 -43.18
N SER A 88 3.34 -11.69 -42.58
CA SER A 88 4.56 -11.13 -43.19
C SER A 88 5.82 -11.72 -42.56
N SER A 89 6.91 -11.75 -43.33
CA SER A 89 8.25 -12.11 -42.84
C SER A 89 9.31 -11.25 -43.51
N ASP A 90 9.92 -10.35 -42.75
CA ASP A 90 10.91 -9.41 -43.26
C ASP A 90 12.35 -9.96 -43.09
N LEU A 91 13.07 -10.12 -44.21
CA LEU A 91 14.47 -10.55 -44.27
C LEU A 91 15.37 -9.31 -44.48
N PRO A 92 16.38 -9.04 -43.64
CA PRO A 92 17.27 -7.88 -43.83
C PRO A 92 18.18 -8.08 -45.06
N THR A 93 18.23 -7.08 -45.95
CA THR A 93 19.14 -7.05 -47.11
C THR A 93 20.46 -6.35 -46.73
N ALA A 94 21.61 -6.86 -47.19
CA ALA A 94 22.92 -6.29 -46.94
C ALA A 94 23.13 -4.97 -47.71
N ALA A 95 23.53 -3.90 -47.01
CA ALA A 95 23.99 -2.65 -47.61
C ALA A 95 25.51 -2.51 -47.42
N GLU A 96 26.18 -2.16 -48.51
CA GLU A 96 27.63 -2.14 -48.70
C GLU A 96 28.35 -1.05 -47.88
N ASP A 97 29.51 -1.43 -47.34
CA ASP A 97 30.50 -0.52 -46.74
C ASP A 97 31.16 0.37 -47.81
N HIS A 98 31.08 1.69 -47.63
CA HIS A 98 32.04 2.62 -48.23
C HIS A 98 32.51 3.65 -47.19
N PHE A 99 33.74 3.46 -46.73
CA PHE A 99 34.57 4.41 -46.00
C PHE A 99 35.46 5.19 -47.00
N LEU A 100 35.59 6.51 -46.83
CA LEU A 100 36.74 7.41 -47.15
C LEU A 100 36.29 8.84 -46.73
N SER A 101 36.80 9.43 -45.63
CA SER A 101 38.06 10.18 -45.40
C SER A 101 37.91 11.72 -45.54
N ASP A 102 38.22 12.42 -44.44
CA ASP A 102 38.65 13.83 -44.25
C ASP A 102 38.28 14.93 -45.24
N SER A 103 37.71 16.03 -44.72
CA SER A 103 38.39 17.35 -44.75
C SER A 103 37.60 18.42 -43.97
N GLU A 104 38.36 19.24 -43.27
CA GLU A 104 38.00 20.53 -42.67
C GLU A 104 37.53 21.51 -43.77
N ASP A 105 36.52 22.33 -43.50
CA ASP A 105 36.61 23.76 -43.80
C ASP A 105 35.64 24.60 -42.97
N GLU A 106 36.11 25.78 -42.59
CA GLU A 106 35.45 26.77 -41.75
C GLU A 106 34.32 27.53 -42.46
N GLY A 107 33.32 27.95 -41.69
CA GLY A 107 32.32 28.93 -42.08
C GLY A 107 31.72 29.57 -40.84
N ALA A 108 32.40 30.59 -40.32
CA ALA A 108 31.95 31.41 -39.22
C ALA A 108 30.76 32.29 -39.62
N ASP A 109 29.67 32.25 -38.84
CA ASP A 109 28.69 33.33 -38.75
C ASP A 109 28.46 33.70 -37.29
N ALA A 110 28.54 35.01 -37.03
CA ALA A 110 28.64 35.62 -35.71
C ALA A 110 27.37 35.42 -34.86
N ALA A 111 27.50 34.74 -33.72
CA ALA A 111 26.44 34.63 -32.72
C ALA A 111 26.18 36.01 -32.05
N ALA A 112 24.97 36.55 -32.24
CA ALA A 112 24.48 37.72 -31.52
C ALA A 112 24.42 37.44 -30.01
N GLN A 113 25.07 38.27 -29.18
CA GLN A 113 25.03 38.17 -27.72
C GLN A 113 23.70 38.70 -27.19
N VAL A 114 22.71 37.81 -27.07
CA VAL A 114 21.43 38.12 -26.43
C VAL A 114 21.65 38.21 -24.91
N SER A 115 21.25 39.34 -24.31
CA SER A 115 21.25 39.55 -22.86
C SER A 115 19.81 39.67 -22.37
N THR A 116 19.52 39.10 -21.21
CA THR A 116 18.19 39.17 -20.59
C THR A 116 18.23 40.17 -19.45
N THR A 117 17.48 41.27 -19.57
CA THR A 117 17.36 42.32 -18.57
C THR A 117 15.99 42.26 -17.90
N THR A 118 15.99 42.23 -16.56
CA THR A 118 14.78 42.31 -15.74
C THR A 118 14.69 43.70 -15.11
N LEU A 119 13.56 44.37 -15.29
CA LEU A 119 13.25 45.69 -14.75
C LEU A 119 12.08 45.58 -13.75
N SER A 120 12.10 46.35 -12.67
CA SER A 120 10.89 46.64 -11.88
C SER A 120 10.14 47.78 -12.52
N VAL A 121 8.81 47.65 -12.63
CA VAL A 121 7.91 48.65 -13.21
C VAL A 121 6.84 49.02 -12.18
N GLY A 122 6.98 50.18 -11.57
CA GLY A 122 6.08 50.72 -10.56
C GLY A 122 4.91 51.50 -11.17
N GLY A 123 3.76 51.49 -10.49
CA GLY A 123 2.59 52.29 -10.85
C GLY A 123 1.58 51.61 -11.79
N MET A 124 1.78 50.34 -12.14
CA MET A 124 0.80 49.57 -12.93
C MET A 124 -0.38 49.11 -12.06
N THR A 125 -1.61 49.40 -12.50
CA THR A 125 -2.84 49.09 -11.72
C THR A 125 -3.85 48.21 -12.44
N CYS A 126 -3.74 48.03 -13.76
CA CYS A 126 -4.61 47.15 -14.53
C CYS A 126 -3.95 46.65 -15.83
N GLY A 127 -4.60 45.70 -16.53
CA GLY A 127 -4.10 45.14 -17.79
C GLY A 127 -3.94 46.14 -18.94
N ALA A 128 -4.56 47.33 -18.87
CA ALA A 128 -4.31 48.39 -19.83
C ALA A 128 -2.92 49.03 -19.66
N CYS A 129 -2.39 49.08 -18.43
CA CYS A 129 -1.03 49.54 -18.15
C CYS A 129 0.02 48.60 -18.75
N THR A 130 -0.18 47.28 -18.63
CA THR A 130 0.73 46.29 -19.22
C THR A 130 0.77 46.38 -20.75
N SER A 131 -0.39 46.59 -21.39
CA SER A 131 -0.44 46.78 -22.85
C SER A 131 0.20 48.09 -23.33
N ALA A 132 0.15 49.16 -22.52
CA ALA A 132 0.83 50.41 -22.85
C ALA A 132 2.36 50.25 -22.84
N VAL A 133 2.90 49.54 -21.83
CA VAL A 133 4.33 49.25 -21.75
C VAL A 133 4.78 48.25 -22.82
N GLU A 134 4.00 47.19 -23.08
CA GLU A 134 4.27 46.25 -24.20
C GLU A 134 4.28 46.97 -25.57
N GLY A 135 3.36 47.92 -25.76
CA GLY A 135 3.26 48.70 -26.99
C GLY A 135 4.50 49.54 -27.28
N ALA A 136 5.14 50.09 -26.24
CA ALA A 136 6.33 50.93 -26.38
C ALA A 136 7.57 50.18 -26.90
N PHE A 137 7.61 48.85 -26.74
CA PHE A 137 8.75 48.02 -27.16
C PHE A 137 8.54 47.24 -28.46
N LYS A 138 7.35 47.35 -29.08
CA LYS A 138 7.00 46.59 -30.28
C LYS A 138 7.80 46.98 -31.53
N ASP A 139 8.22 48.24 -31.62
CA ASP A 139 8.95 48.81 -32.77
C ASP A 139 10.40 49.22 -32.44
N VAL A 140 10.93 48.79 -31.28
CA VAL A 140 12.28 49.15 -30.83
C VAL A 140 13.30 48.14 -31.36
N ALA A 141 14.25 48.62 -32.17
CA ALA A 141 15.30 47.79 -32.75
C ALA A 141 16.24 47.24 -31.66
N GLY A 142 16.43 45.92 -31.64
CA GLY A 142 17.33 45.25 -30.68
C GLY A 142 16.65 44.36 -29.65
N ILE A 143 15.31 44.36 -29.58
CA ILE A 143 14.53 43.52 -28.65
C ILE A 143 14.09 42.23 -29.35
N LYS A 144 14.36 41.07 -28.72
CA LYS A 144 13.97 39.75 -29.21
C LYS A 144 12.68 39.24 -28.56
N SER A 145 12.55 39.42 -27.25
CA SER A 145 11.35 39.05 -26.51
C SER A 145 11.13 40.02 -25.36
N PHE A 146 9.85 40.28 -25.05
CA PHE A 146 9.42 41.16 -23.96
C PHE A 146 8.26 40.49 -23.24
N SER A 147 8.32 40.46 -21.90
CA SER A 147 7.24 39.94 -21.05
C SER A 147 7.09 40.83 -19.82
N ILE A 148 5.86 41.26 -19.52
CA ILE A 148 5.56 42.07 -18.32
C ILE A 148 4.51 41.38 -17.45
N SER A 149 4.70 41.43 -16.14
CA SER A 149 3.82 40.81 -15.16
C SER A 149 3.32 41.87 -14.18
N LEU A 150 2.01 42.13 -14.20
CA LEU A 150 1.35 43.05 -13.28
C LEU A 150 1.42 42.55 -11.82
N LEU A 151 1.29 41.24 -11.61
CA LEU A 151 1.32 40.61 -10.28
C LEU A 151 2.68 40.74 -9.58
N SER A 152 3.77 40.81 -10.35
CA SER A 152 5.13 40.90 -9.80
C SER A 152 5.79 42.27 -10.01
N GLU A 153 5.08 43.21 -10.64
CA GLU A 153 5.57 44.55 -11.00
C GLU A 153 6.93 44.51 -11.73
N ARG A 154 7.09 43.56 -12.67
CA ARG A 154 8.35 43.30 -13.37
C ARG A 154 8.18 43.11 -14.86
N ALA A 155 9.15 43.61 -15.62
CA ALA A 155 9.32 43.36 -17.05
C ALA A 155 10.63 42.58 -17.27
N VAL A 156 10.59 41.53 -18.09
CA VAL A 156 11.75 40.74 -18.53
C VAL A 156 11.90 40.94 -20.02
N ILE A 157 13.06 41.46 -20.44
CA ILE A 157 13.34 41.87 -21.81
C ILE A 157 14.61 41.17 -22.28
N GLU A 158 14.50 40.36 -23.33
CA GLU A 158 15.67 39.83 -24.04
C GLU A 158 16.04 40.80 -25.16
N HIS A 159 17.24 41.37 -25.06
CA HIS A 159 17.72 42.37 -26.01
C HIS A 159 19.19 42.11 -26.37
N ASP A 160 19.61 42.62 -27.52
CA ASP A 160 21.02 42.68 -27.87
C ASP A 160 21.65 43.88 -27.15
N ALA A 161 22.55 43.61 -26.20
CA ALA A 161 23.20 44.62 -25.36
C ALA A 161 24.05 45.64 -26.15
N LYS A 162 24.35 45.37 -27.43
CA LYS A 162 25.06 46.32 -28.31
C LYS A 162 24.13 47.34 -28.96
N THR A 163 22.85 47.02 -29.13
CA THR A 163 21.89 47.88 -29.86
C THR A 163 21.04 48.72 -28.90
N ILE A 164 20.66 48.17 -27.76
CA ILE A 164 19.94 48.90 -26.71
C ILE A 164 20.51 48.53 -25.34
N SER A 165 20.80 49.54 -24.53
CA SER A 165 21.35 49.35 -23.18
C SER A 165 20.24 49.10 -22.14
N PRO A 166 20.53 48.41 -21.02
CA PRO A 166 19.57 48.19 -19.95
C PRO A 166 18.95 49.48 -19.39
N ASP A 167 19.74 50.55 -19.32
CA ASP A 167 19.28 51.85 -18.82
C ASP A 167 18.31 52.51 -19.81
N GLN A 168 18.55 52.39 -21.12
CA GLN A 168 17.60 52.86 -22.15
C GLN A 168 16.28 52.09 -22.14
N LEU A 169 16.28 50.82 -21.72
CA LEU A 169 15.04 50.06 -21.51
C LEU A 169 14.25 50.60 -20.33
N ALA A 170 14.92 51.04 -19.26
CA ALA A 170 14.24 51.69 -18.13
C ALA A 170 13.67 53.05 -18.54
N GLU A 171 14.47 53.91 -19.20
CA GLU A 171 14.03 55.21 -19.72
C GLU A 171 12.79 55.08 -20.62
N THR A 172 12.76 54.07 -21.50
CA THR A 172 11.60 53.82 -22.39
C THR A 172 10.32 53.52 -21.60
N ILE A 173 10.41 52.88 -20.43
CA ILE A 173 9.23 52.61 -19.57
C ILE A 173 8.84 53.87 -18.79
N GLU A 174 9.83 54.66 -18.34
CA GLU A 174 9.61 55.95 -17.70
C GLU A 174 8.93 56.95 -18.64
N ASP A 175 9.29 56.96 -19.93
CA ASP A 175 8.68 57.80 -20.97
C ASP A 175 7.20 57.46 -21.21
N VAL A 176 6.79 56.22 -20.94
CA VAL A 176 5.37 55.80 -20.98
C VAL A 176 4.61 56.25 -19.73
N GLY A 177 5.32 56.70 -18.69
CA GLY A 177 4.78 57.25 -17.45
C GLY A 177 4.79 56.28 -16.27
N PHE A 178 5.63 55.23 -16.30
CA PHE A 178 5.77 54.25 -15.21
C PHE A 178 7.20 54.23 -14.66
N ASP A 179 7.35 54.20 -13.33
CA ASP A 179 8.67 54.19 -12.70
C ASP A 179 9.40 52.90 -13.06
N ALA A 180 10.61 52.98 -13.63
CA ALA A 180 11.34 51.80 -14.08
C ALA A 180 12.75 51.74 -13.50
N LYS A 181 13.14 50.57 -13.02
CA LYS A 181 14.50 50.37 -12.50
C LYS A 181 15.04 49.02 -12.91
N VAL A 182 16.26 49.01 -13.46
CA VAL A 182 16.96 47.77 -13.81
C VAL A 182 17.26 46.99 -12.52
N LEU A 183 16.76 45.76 -12.43
CA LEU A 183 16.99 44.86 -11.31
C LEU A 183 18.18 43.93 -11.57
N ASP A 184 18.24 43.33 -12.76
CA ASP A 184 19.29 42.39 -13.14
C ASP A 184 19.46 42.36 -14.67
N THR A 185 20.70 42.27 -15.14
CA THR A 185 21.01 42.06 -16.57
C THR A 185 21.97 40.88 -16.66
N VAL A 186 21.47 39.76 -17.16
CA VAL A 186 22.23 38.52 -17.31
C VAL A 186 22.78 38.46 -18.74
N ALA A 187 24.06 38.80 -18.89
CA ALA A 187 24.82 38.56 -20.12
C ALA A 187 25.48 37.15 -20.07
N PRO A 188 25.56 36.41 -21.19
CA PRO A 188 26.15 35.08 -21.19
C PRO A 188 27.68 35.19 -21.17
N THR A 189 28.31 35.08 -19.99
CA THR A 189 29.75 34.78 -19.91
C THR A 189 30.12 33.81 -18.79
N SER A 190 31.17 33.06 -19.12
CA SER A 190 31.78 31.91 -18.44
C SER A 190 32.14 32.11 -16.96
N ALA A 191 32.16 30.99 -16.25
CA ALA A 191 32.24 30.84 -14.80
C ALA A 191 33.46 31.48 -14.08
N LYS A 192 33.23 32.11 -12.91
CA LYS A 192 33.75 31.71 -11.57
C LYS A 192 33.34 32.68 -10.43
N LYS A 193 32.64 32.11 -9.43
CA LYS A 193 32.42 32.46 -7.99
C LYS A 193 32.86 33.84 -7.47
N THR A 194 32.02 34.64 -6.81
CA THR A 194 31.56 34.57 -5.39
C THR A 194 30.59 35.75 -5.17
N ARG A 195 29.42 35.74 -4.51
CA ARG A 195 29.07 35.33 -3.14
C ARG A 195 27.52 35.40 -2.99
N LYS A 196 26.93 34.40 -2.32
CA LYS A 196 25.69 34.40 -1.49
C LYS A 196 24.38 34.98 -2.08
N SER A 197 23.61 34.12 -2.73
CA SER A 197 22.14 34.08 -2.64
C SER A 197 21.69 32.62 -2.62
N GLN A 198 20.66 32.31 -1.83
CA GLN A 198 20.17 30.95 -1.53
C GLN A 198 19.76 30.22 -2.81
N LYS A 199 20.54 29.21 -3.23
CA LYS A 199 20.12 28.24 -4.25
C LYS A 199 19.00 27.38 -3.67
N LYS A 200 17.84 27.35 -4.32
CA LYS A 200 16.88 26.24 -4.21
C LYS A 200 17.65 24.95 -4.52
N GLN A 201 17.82 24.08 -3.54
CA GLN A 201 18.51 22.81 -3.70
C GLN A 201 17.64 21.86 -4.53
N LYS A 202 18.21 21.32 -5.61
CA LYS A 202 17.55 20.28 -6.41
C LYS A 202 17.67 18.98 -5.62
N THR A 203 16.56 18.35 -5.27
CA THR A 203 16.53 17.03 -4.62
C THR A 203 16.24 15.96 -5.67
N LEU A 204 16.79 14.76 -5.51
CA LEU A 204 16.57 13.57 -6.33
C LEU A 204 16.23 12.40 -5.39
N THR A 205 15.20 11.63 -5.74
CA THR A 205 14.75 10.43 -5.02
C THR A 205 15.14 9.20 -5.83
N THR A 206 16.18 8.50 -5.41
CA THR A 206 16.72 7.32 -6.07
C THR A 206 16.33 6.04 -5.34
N THR A 207 15.77 5.09 -6.07
CA THR A 207 15.40 3.76 -5.59
C THR A 207 16.39 2.73 -6.14
N VAL A 208 17.00 1.97 -5.24
CA VAL A 208 18.04 0.99 -5.52
C VAL A 208 17.56 -0.38 -5.06
N SER A 209 17.63 -1.40 -5.92
CA SER A 209 17.49 -2.81 -5.50
C SER A 209 18.75 -3.24 -4.79
N VAL A 210 18.59 -3.91 -3.66
CA VAL A 210 19.71 -4.37 -2.83
C VAL A 210 19.56 -5.87 -2.60
N GLU A 211 20.48 -6.66 -3.15
CA GLU A 211 20.51 -8.11 -3.02
C GLU A 211 21.37 -8.57 -1.84
N GLY A 212 20.98 -9.71 -1.23
CA GLY A 212 21.73 -10.32 -0.13
C GLY A 212 21.34 -9.83 1.28
N MET A 213 20.34 -8.95 1.42
CA MET A 213 19.82 -8.57 2.74
C MET A 213 18.97 -9.69 3.36
N THR A 214 19.32 -10.14 4.56
CA THR A 214 18.65 -11.29 5.21
C THR A 214 18.08 -10.99 6.60
N CYS A 215 18.48 -9.88 7.22
CA CYS A 215 18.04 -9.50 8.56
C CYS A 215 18.17 -7.99 8.82
N GLY A 216 17.65 -7.52 9.96
CA GLY A 216 17.74 -6.12 10.36
C GLY A 216 19.16 -5.62 10.52
N ALA A 217 20.11 -6.46 10.94
CA ALA A 217 21.53 -6.09 11.01
C ALA A 217 22.13 -5.71 9.63
N CYS A 218 21.77 -6.44 8.56
CA CYS A 218 22.18 -6.09 7.19
C CYS A 218 21.70 -4.69 6.80
N THR A 219 20.45 -4.40 7.12
CA THR A 219 19.88 -3.10 6.80
C THR A 219 20.42 -1.97 7.67
N SER A 220 20.74 -2.23 8.94
CA SER A 220 21.42 -1.26 9.80
C SER A 220 22.85 -1.00 9.33
N ALA A 221 23.54 -1.99 8.76
CA ALA A 221 24.86 -1.80 8.16
C ALA A 221 24.81 -0.84 6.96
N ILE A 222 23.76 -0.95 6.13
CA ILE A 222 23.53 -0.03 5.02
C ILE A 222 23.03 1.34 5.51
N GLU A 223 22.11 1.43 6.48
CA GLU A 223 21.67 2.71 7.08
C GLU A 223 22.85 3.48 7.70
N ASN A 224 23.73 2.79 8.42
CA ASN A 224 24.97 3.37 8.94
C ASN A 224 25.96 3.72 7.81
N GLY A 225 25.71 3.29 6.58
CA GLY A 225 26.37 3.71 5.34
C GLY A 225 26.13 5.17 5.03
N PHE A 226 24.89 5.60 5.23
CA PHE A 226 24.42 6.90 4.78
C PHE A 226 24.22 7.93 5.90
N ARG A 227 24.45 7.57 7.17
CA ARG A 227 24.31 8.50 8.32
C ARG A 227 25.24 9.70 8.28
N ASP A 228 26.47 9.51 7.77
CA ASP A 228 27.53 10.54 7.74
C ASP A 228 27.87 10.99 6.31
N VAL A 229 27.01 10.66 5.33
CA VAL A 229 27.23 11.01 3.92
C VAL A 229 26.57 12.36 3.63
N ASP A 230 27.39 13.35 3.25
CA ASP A 230 26.90 14.69 2.90
C ASP A 230 26.08 14.63 1.60
N GLY A 231 24.87 15.21 1.63
CA GLY A 231 23.94 15.19 0.50
C GLY A 231 22.76 14.23 0.64
N VAL A 232 22.69 13.40 1.69
CA VAL A 232 21.50 12.56 1.97
C VAL A 232 20.53 13.33 2.88
N TYR A 233 19.29 13.51 2.43
CA TYR A 233 18.22 14.11 3.22
C TYR A 233 17.37 13.06 3.92
N GLN A 234 17.06 11.97 3.23
CA GLN A 234 16.25 10.88 3.74
C GLN A 234 16.76 9.55 3.19
N PHE A 235 16.86 8.54 4.04
CA PHE A 235 17.26 7.19 3.69
C PHE A 235 16.28 6.20 4.29
N ASN A 236 15.64 5.39 3.46
CA ASN A 236 14.72 4.34 3.87
C ASN A 236 15.10 3.03 3.21
N ILE A 237 15.26 1.96 4.00
CA ILE A 237 15.57 0.63 3.47
C ILE A 237 14.57 -0.43 3.93
N SER A 238 13.97 -1.09 2.95
CA SER A 238 12.98 -2.15 3.18
C SER A 238 13.61 -3.51 2.96
N LEU A 239 13.72 -4.29 4.05
CA LEU A 239 14.11 -5.70 3.98
C LEU A 239 13.08 -6.53 3.21
N LEU A 240 11.80 -6.18 3.30
CA LEU A 240 10.72 -6.94 2.67
C LEU A 240 10.68 -6.75 1.16
N ALA A 241 11.02 -5.55 0.69
CA ALA A 241 11.02 -5.22 -0.73
C ALA A 241 12.39 -5.39 -1.40
N ASN A 242 13.45 -5.72 -0.64
CA ASN A 242 14.84 -5.73 -1.10
C ASN A 242 15.25 -4.43 -1.81
N ARG A 243 14.82 -3.28 -1.27
CA ARG A 243 15.01 -1.95 -1.88
C ARG A 243 15.44 -0.90 -0.86
N ALA A 244 16.29 0.01 -1.29
CA ALA A 244 16.62 1.25 -0.60
C ALA A 244 16.09 2.45 -1.40
N VAL A 245 15.47 3.40 -0.72
CA VAL A 245 14.96 4.66 -1.28
C VAL A 245 15.70 5.80 -0.59
N LEU A 246 16.36 6.63 -1.39
CA LEU A 246 17.20 7.73 -0.93
C LEU A 246 16.71 9.04 -1.54
N VAL A 247 16.46 10.05 -0.71
CA VAL A 247 16.30 11.43 -1.15
C VAL A 247 17.63 12.13 -0.92
N HIS A 248 18.29 12.56 -1.99
CA HIS A 248 19.62 13.14 -1.95
C HIS A 248 19.77 14.35 -2.88
N ASP A 249 20.83 15.14 -2.69
CA ASP A 249 21.25 16.18 -3.62
C ASP A 249 22.13 15.55 -4.71
N PRO A 250 21.70 15.50 -5.99
CA PRO A 250 22.46 14.89 -7.07
C PRO A 250 23.78 15.62 -7.35
N ALA A 251 23.93 16.88 -6.89
CA ALA A 251 25.19 17.61 -7.03
C ALA A 251 26.24 17.19 -5.99
N LYS A 252 25.83 16.54 -4.90
CA LYS A 252 26.72 16.08 -3.83
C LYS A 252 26.92 14.57 -3.80
N LEU A 253 25.88 13.82 -4.16
CA LEU A 253 25.87 12.37 -4.14
C LEU A 253 25.21 11.87 -5.43
N THR A 254 25.94 11.14 -6.26
CA THR A 254 25.42 10.59 -7.53
C THR A 254 24.79 9.22 -7.33
N GLU A 255 23.97 8.78 -8.28
CA GLU A 255 23.29 7.48 -8.24
C GLU A 255 24.29 6.31 -8.17
N ASP A 256 25.38 6.39 -8.94
CA ASP A 256 26.44 5.39 -8.92
C ASP A 256 27.19 5.36 -7.59
N GLN A 257 27.42 6.52 -6.97
CA GLN A 257 28.02 6.59 -5.63
C GLN A 257 27.11 5.97 -4.57
N ILE A 258 25.79 6.07 -4.73
CA ILE A 258 24.85 5.39 -3.84
C ILE A 258 24.97 3.87 -3.97
N VAL A 259 25.06 3.36 -5.20
CA VAL A 259 25.31 1.94 -5.45
C VAL A 259 26.64 1.51 -4.84
N GLU A 260 27.71 2.26 -5.09
CA GLU A 260 29.05 2.00 -4.55
C GLU A 260 29.05 1.99 -3.02
N ILE A 261 28.38 2.95 -2.35
CA ILE A 261 28.25 2.95 -0.89
C ILE A 261 27.52 1.69 -0.38
N ILE A 262 26.54 1.18 -1.12
CA ILE A 262 25.82 -0.05 -0.73
C ILE A 262 26.69 -1.29 -0.98
N GLU A 263 27.43 -1.33 -2.08
CA GLU A 263 28.37 -2.40 -2.44
C GLU A 263 29.58 -2.45 -1.50
N ASP A 264 30.09 -1.29 -1.07
CA ASP A 264 31.12 -1.14 -0.04
C ASP A 264 30.67 -1.67 1.33
N ARG A 265 29.36 -1.72 1.55
CA ARG A 265 28.73 -2.38 2.71
C ARG A 265 28.38 -3.84 2.43
N GLY A 266 28.73 -4.37 1.26
CA GLY A 266 28.71 -5.79 0.92
C GLY A 266 27.50 -6.31 0.20
N PHE A 267 26.60 -5.41 -0.19
CA PHE A 267 25.33 -5.78 -0.78
C PHE A 267 25.35 -5.41 -2.25
N ASP A 268 24.99 -6.37 -3.10
CA ASP A 268 24.99 -6.13 -4.53
C ASP A 268 23.82 -5.18 -4.83
N ALA A 269 24.08 -4.07 -5.50
CA ALA A 269 23.11 -2.99 -5.64
C ALA A 269 22.93 -2.57 -7.09
N LYS A 270 21.70 -2.23 -7.46
CA LYS A 270 21.37 -1.76 -8.82
C LYS A 270 20.30 -0.69 -8.75
N VAL A 271 20.51 0.42 -9.46
CA VAL A 271 19.52 1.49 -9.55
C VAL A 271 18.29 0.97 -10.30
N ILE A 272 17.11 1.11 -9.69
CA ILE A 272 15.82 0.78 -10.31
C ILE A 272 15.23 2.02 -10.99
N SER A 273 15.25 3.16 -10.29
CA SER A 273 14.68 4.42 -10.76
C SER A 273 15.24 5.59 -9.96
N SER A 274 15.29 6.76 -10.60
CA SER A 274 15.70 8.03 -9.99
C SER A 274 14.74 9.12 -10.45
N VAL A 275 14.11 9.82 -9.50
CA VAL A 275 13.02 10.76 -9.74
C VAL A 275 13.35 12.09 -9.08
N ASP A 276 13.23 13.22 -9.79
CA ASP A 276 13.51 14.55 -9.21
C ASP A 276 12.54 14.88 -8.05
N GLY A 277 13.10 15.16 -6.86
CA GLY A 277 12.39 15.42 -5.61
C GLY A 277 11.69 16.79 -5.54
N SER A 278 11.91 17.70 -6.49
CA SER A 278 11.03 18.87 -6.69
C SER A 278 9.63 18.49 -7.18
N VAL A 279 9.42 17.23 -7.54
CA VAL A 279 8.14 16.66 -7.98
C VAL A 279 7.33 16.07 -6.81
N GLN A 280 7.94 15.84 -5.64
CA GLN A 280 7.26 15.20 -4.50
C GLN A 280 6.50 16.15 -3.55
N GLN A 281 6.67 17.47 -3.68
CA GLN A 281 5.95 18.46 -2.85
C GLN A 281 4.78 19.16 -3.56
N SER A 282 4.49 18.78 -4.80
CA SER A 282 3.25 19.17 -5.48
C SER A 282 2.46 17.90 -5.70
N SER A 283 1.48 17.63 -4.84
CA SER A 283 0.49 16.56 -4.95
C SER A 283 -0.45 16.80 -6.14
N ASN A 284 0.11 16.93 -7.34
CA ASN A 284 -0.59 17.17 -8.60
C ASN A 284 0.24 16.66 -9.81
N SER A 285 0.96 15.54 -9.66
CA SER A 285 1.61 14.87 -10.80
C SER A 285 0.59 14.04 -11.58
N ASN A 286 -0.44 14.69 -12.11
CA ASN A 286 -1.44 14.02 -12.94
C ASN A 286 -0.89 13.72 -14.36
N GLY A 287 0.30 14.25 -14.70
CA GLY A 287 0.84 14.23 -16.06
C GLY A 287 1.92 13.21 -16.41
N MET A 288 2.70 12.68 -15.46
CA MET A 288 3.81 11.78 -15.80
C MET A 288 3.36 10.32 -15.83
N VAL A 289 3.61 9.63 -16.94
CA VAL A 289 3.24 8.22 -17.18
C VAL A 289 4.47 7.45 -17.64
N HIS A 290 4.72 6.29 -17.01
CA HIS A 290 5.71 5.34 -17.50
C HIS A 290 5.04 4.20 -18.28
N LEU A 291 5.46 4.01 -19.53
CA LEU A 291 5.05 2.89 -20.39
C LEU A 291 6.24 1.99 -20.67
N LYS A 292 6.01 0.68 -20.74
CA LYS A 292 6.95 -0.29 -21.28
C LYS A 292 6.51 -0.61 -22.71
N ILE A 293 7.41 -0.39 -23.67
CA ILE A 293 7.11 -0.57 -25.08
C ILE A 293 7.81 -1.82 -25.59
N PHE A 294 7.06 -2.70 -26.22
CA PHE A 294 7.54 -3.94 -26.82
C PHE A 294 7.51 -3.83 -28.35
N GLY A 295 8.46 -4.49 -29.00
CA GLY A 295 8.59 -4.48 -30.46
C GLY A 295 9.45 -3.34 -31.03
N LEU A 296 10.16 -2.56 -30.20
CA LEU A 296 11.13 -1.56 -30.66
C LEU A 296 12.41 -2.25 -31.18
N PRO A 297 12.73 -2.19 -32.49
CA PRO A 297 13.85 -2.95 -33.07
C PRO A 297 15.21 -2.30 -32.86
N ASN A 298 15.28 -0.96 -32.83
CA ASN A 298 16.53 -0.20 -32.74
C ASN A 298 16.32 1.17 -32.07
N ALA A 299 17.42 1.82 -31.67
CA ALA A 299 17.38 3.15 -31.05
C ALA A 299 16.76 4.23 -31.97
N LYS A 300 16.93 4.09 -33.30
CA LYS A 300 16.35 4.99 -34.30
C LYS A 300 14.82 4.95 -34.32
N ALA A 301 14.22 3.76 -34.27
CA ALA A 301 12.77 3.59 -34.13
C ALA A 301 12.26 4.20 -32.82
N GLY A 302 13.08 4.18 -31.76
CA GLY A 302 12.81 4.91 -30.52
C GLY A 302 12.74 6.42 -30.74
N GLU A 303 13.71 7.01 -31.43
CA GLU A 303 13.70 8.45 -31.74
C GLU A 303 12.51 8.85 -32.64
N GLU A 304 12.16 8.01 -33.61
CA GLU A 304 10.98 8.21 -34.47
C GLU A 304 9.68 8.20 -33.66
N LEU A 305 9.51 7.22 -32.76
CA LEU A 305 8.37 7.12 -31.87
C LEU A 305 8.31 8.31 -30.89
N GLU A 306 9.45 8.73 -30.35
CA GLU A 306 9.55 9.90 -29.49
C GLU A 306 9.08 11.17 -30.23
N THR A 307 9.50 11.32 -31.48
CA THR A 307 9.10 12.45 -32.33
C THR A 307 7.62 12.40 -32.68
N LEU A 308 7.05 11.22 -32.92
CA LEU A 308 5.64 11.01 -33.20
C LEU A 308 4.77 11.36 -31.98
N LEU A 309 5.15 10.91 -30.80
CA LEU A 309 4.44 11.19 -29.55
C LEU A 309 4.54 12.68 -29.18
N ARG A 310 5.71 13.33 -29.35
CA ARG A 310 5.85 14.78 -29.12
C ARG A 310 4.97 15.64 -30.03
N LYS A 311 4.56 15.14 -31.21
CA LYS A 311 3.65 15.86 -32.11
C LYS A 311 2.18 15.82 -31.66
N ARG A 312 1.80 14.92 -30.75
CA ARG A 312 0.41 14.83 -30.27
C ARG A 312 0.12 16.00 -29.30
N PRO A 313 -1.04 16.67 -29.45
CA PRO A 313 -1.42 17.76 -28.56
C PRO A 313 -1.60 17.24 -27.13
N GLY A 314 -1.07 17.98 -26.15
CA GLY A 314 -1.14 17.62 -24.74
C GLY A 314 0.05 16.81 -24.21
N ILE A 315 1.04 16.44 -25.04
CA ILE A 315 2.29 15.82 -24.57
C ILE A 315 3.39 16.88 -24.46
N THR A 316 3.86 17.16 -23.25
CA THR A 316 4.89 18.18 -22.97
C THR A 316 6.29 17.66 -23.24
N SER A 317 6.57 16.41 -22.87
CA SER A 317 7.89 15.79 -23.08
C SER A 317 7.78 14.26 -23.14
N VAL A 318 8.60 13.65 -23.98
CA VAL A 318 8.73 12.19 -24.09
C VAL A 318 10.20 11.85 -23.99
N THR A 319 10.54 10.78 -23.27
CA THR A 319 11.90 10.25 -23.20
C THR A 319 11.85 8.74 -23.27
N ILE A 320 12.53 8.16 -24.25
CA ILE A 320 12.59 6.71 -24.47
C ILE A 320 13.96 6.18 -24.06
N ASN A 321 13.98 5.22 -23.13
CA ASN A 321 15.18 4.49 -22.75
C ASN A 321 15.16 3.11 -23.41
N PHE A 322 15.95 2.95 -24.48
CA PHE A 322 16.03 1.71 -25.27
C PHE A 322 16.48 0.50 -24.44
N ASN A 323 17.49 0.66 -23.58
CA ASN A 323 18.05 -0.43 -22.77
C ASN A 323 17.04 -1.06 -21.80
N THR A 324 16.06 -0.27 -21.36
CA THR A 324 15.01 -0.72 -20.44
C THR A 324 13.65 -0.91 -21.12
N SER A 325 13.57 -0.59 -22.41
CA SER A 325 12.32 -0.53 -23.19
C SER A 325 11.23 0.29 -22.49
N ARG A 326 11.63 1.36 -21.79
CA ARG A 326 10.73 2.22 -21.00
C ARG A 326 10.62 3.59 -21.64
N VAL A 327 9.40 4.12 -21.64
CA VAL A 327 9.07 5.45 -22.11
C VAL A 327 8.45 6.23 -20.96
N THR A 328 8.99 7.43 -20.74
CA THR A 328 8.45 8.38 -19.77
C THR A 328 7.80 9.51 -20.55
N ILE A 329 6.49 9.69 -20.34
CA ILE A 329 5.67 10.68 -21.03
C ILE A 329 5.15 11.65 -19.99
N ASN A 330 5.41 12.94 -20.17
CA ASN A 330 4.76 13.99 -19.41
C ASN A 330 3.65 14.58 -20.29
N ARG A 331 2.40 14.46 -19.83
CA ARG A 331 1.19 14.87 -20.54
C ARG A 331 0.33 15.80 -19.68
N GLU A 332 -0.56 16.54 -20.33
CA GLU A 332 -1.65 17.28 -19.70
C GLU A 332 -2.94 16.43 -19.78
N PRO A 333 -3.42 15.85 -18.66
CA PRO A 333 -4.54 14.89 -18.68
C PRO A 333 -5.87 15.47 -19.16
N GLN A 334 -6.01 16.79 -19.14
CA GLN A 334 -7.20 17.47 -19.65
C GLN A 334 -7.26 17.51 -21.18
N ILE A 335 -6.13 17.31 -21.87
CA ILE A 335 -6.03 17.39 -23.33
C ILE A 335 -5.94 16.00 -23.94
N ILE A 336 -5.12 15.10 -23.37
CA ILE A 336 -4.93 13.74 -23.89
C ILE A 336 -5.00 12.70 -22.76
N GLY A 337 -5.90 11.73 -22.92
CA GLY A 337 -6.07 10.58 -22.03
C GLY A 337 -4.91 9.57 -22.10
N LEU A 338 -4.78 8.70 -21.09
CA LEU A 338 -3.81 7.60 -21.09
C LEU A 338 -4.13 6.61 -22.22
N ARG A 339 -5.42 6.36 -22.46
CA ARG A 339 -5.91 5.50 -23.55
C ARG A 339 -5.43 5.99 -24.91
N ALA A 340 -5.61 7.28 -25.18
CA ALA A 340 -5.19 7.89 -26.45
C ALA A 340 -3.68 7.83 -26.68
N VAL A 341 -2.88 7.88 -25.60
CA VAL A 341 -1.42 7.72 -25.69
C VAL A 341 -1.06 6.27 -26.04
N VAL A 342 -1.69 5.28 -25.41
CA VAL A 342 -1.47 3.86 -25.71
C VAL A 342 -1.92 3.54 -27.13
N GLU A 343 -3.10 3.99 -27.54
CA GLU A 343 -3.60 3.86 -28.92
C GLU A 343 -2.65 4.50 -29.93
N ALA A 344 -2.04 5.66 -29.62
CA ALA A 344 -1.06 6.29 -30.51
C ALA A 344 0.24 5.49 -30.65
N VAL A 345 0.65 4.75 -29.62
CA VAL A 345 1.81 3.84 -29.69
C VAL A 345 1.44 2.58 -30.48
N GLU A 346 0.23 2.05 -30.30
CA GLU A 346 -0.29 0.89 -31.03
C GLU A 346 -0.52 1.21 -32.52
N GLU A 347 -1.00 2.41 -32.86
CA GLU A 347 -1.09 2.93 -34.23
C GLU A 347 0.28 3.00 -34.93
N ALA A 348 1.36 3.24 -34.16
CA ALA A 348 2.73 3.22 -34.67
C ALA A 348 3.30 1.79 -34.84
N GLY A 349 2.51 0.75 -34.50
CA GLY A 349 2.88 -0.66 -34.66
C GLY A 349 3.62 -1.26 -33.47
N TYR A 350 3.64 -0.59 -32.32
CA TYR A 350 4.32 -1.07 -31.10
C TYR A 350 3.32 -1.39 -29.99
N ASN A 351 3.62 -2.38 -29.15
CA ASN A 351 2.78 -2.71 -28.01
C ASN A 351 3.19 -1.89 -26.79
N ALA A 352 2.26 -1.18 -26.15
CA ALA A 352 2.52 -0.43 -24.93
C ALA A 352 1.80 -1.06 -23.73
N LEU A 353 2.52 -1.20 -22.62
CA LEU A 353 1.97 -1.65 -21.34
C LEU A 353 2.32 -0.61 -20.27
N VAL A 354 1.41 -0.29 -19.36
CA VAL A 354 1.68 0.71 -18.33
C VAL A 354 2.68 0.13 -17.33
N ALA A 355 3.88 0.72 -17.25
CA ALA A 355 4.98 0.22 -16.42
C ALA A 355 4.80 0.55 -14.93
N ASP A 356 3.91 1.50 -14.64
CA ASP A 356 3.59 2.01 -13.30
C ASP A 356 2.67 1.09 -12.49
N SER A 357 2.22 -0.06 -13.02
CA SER A 357 1.36 -0.94 -12.24
C SER A 357 2.14 -1.64 -11.12
N ASP A 358 1.90 -1.16 -9.89
CA ASP A 358 2.23 -1.87 -8.65
C ASP A 358 1.65 -3.29 -8.65
N ASP A 359 0.62 -3.56 -9.46
CA ASP A 359 -0.01 -4.87 -9.65
C ASP A 359 0.90 -5.92 -10.30
N ASN A 360 1.63 -5.56 -11.36
CA ASN A 360 2.62 -6.46 -11.98
C ASN A 360 3.82 -6.69 -11.05
N ASN A 361 4.26 -5.63 -10.36
CA ASN A 361 5.34 -5.75 -9.40
C ASN A 361 4.96 -6.61 -8.19
N ALA A 362 3.73 -6.51 -7.67
CA ALA A 362 3.28 -7.29 -6.52
C ALA A 362 3.02 -8.76 -6.86
N GLN A 363 2.52 -9.06 -8.07
CA GLN A 363 2.41 -10.45 -8.54
C GLN A 363 3.79 -11.06 -8.75
N LEU A 364 4.72 -10.34 -9.39
CA LEU A 364 6.12 -10.77 -9.52
C LEU A 364 6.80 -10.91 -8.16
N GLU A 365 6.52 -10.05 -7.19
CA GLU A 365 7.03 -10.13 -5.82
C GLU A 365 6.44 -11.34 -5.08
N SER A 366 5.15 -11.63 -5.25
CA SER A 366 4.50 -12.83 -4.71
C SER A 366 5.10 -14.11 -5.30
N LEU A 367 5.34 -14.14 -6.62
CA LEU A 367 5.98 -15.26 -7.31
C LEU A 367 7.44 -15.43 -6.86
N ALA A 368 8.20 -14.35 -6.73
CA ALA A 368 9.58 -14.36 -6.23
C ALA A 368 9.64 -14.91 -4.78
N LYS A 369 8.74 -14.46 -3.90
CA LYS A 369 8.62 -15.01 -2.53
C LYS A 369 8.25 -16.49 -2.53
N THR A 370 7.38 -16.91 -3.45
CA THR A 370 6.99 -18.33 -3.58
C THR A 370 8.18 -19.19 -4.03
N LYS A 371 9.00 -18.68 -4.96
CA LYS A 371 10.26 -19.32 -5.39
C LYS A 371 11.24 -19.43 -4.22
N GLU A 372 11.42 -18.37 -3.44
CA GLU A 372 12.30 -18.39 -2.27
C GLU A 372 11.86 -19.44 -1.22
N ILE A 373 10.56 -19.53 -0.94
CA ILE A 373 9.99 -20.57 -0.05
C ILE A 373 10.31 -21.97 -0.58
N GLN A 374 10.19 -22.20 -1.90
CA GLN A 374 10.51 -23.47 -2.52
C GLN A 374 12.01 -23.79 -2.45
N GLU A 375 12.89 -22.80 -2.63
CA GLU A 375 14.33 -22.97 -2.48
C GLU A 375 14.69 -23.43 -1.06
N TRP A 376 14.17 -22.75 -0.03
CA TRP A 376 14.41 -23.14 1.37
C TRP A 376 13.79 -24.49 1.71
N ARG A 377 12.62 -24.82 1.14
CA ARG A 377 12.01 -26.14 1.26
C ARG A 377 12.89 -27.23 0.64
N ARG A 378 13.46 -26.97 -0.54
CA ARG A 378 14.37 -27.89 -1.23
C ARG A 378 15.67 -28.05 -0.44
N ALA A 379 16.26 -26.95 0.02
CA ALA A 379 17.45 -26.96 0.87
C ALA A 379 17.22 -27.78 2.15
N CYS A 380 16.10 -27.55 2.87
CA CYS A 380 15.74 -28.31 4.06
C CYS A 380 15.54 -29.81 3.78
N LYS A 381 14.92 -30.16 2.65
CA LYS A 381 14.74 -31.58 2.26
C LYS A 381 16.07 -32.25 1.94
N ILE A 382 16.92 -31.59 1.16
CA ILE A 382 18.25 -32.11 0.78
C ILE A 382 19.14 -32.21 2.02
N SER A 383 19.16 -31.21 2.90
CA SER A 383 19.93 -31.27 4.15
C SER A 383 19.44 -32.41 5.04
N ALA A 384 18.12 -32.57 5.20
CA ALA A 384 17.54 -33.64 6.00
C ALA A 384 17.84 -35.04 5.43
N SER A 385 17.85 -35.21 4.10
CA SER A 385 18.18 -36.50 3.49
C SER A 385 19.61 -36.97 3.79
N PHE A 386 20.55 -36.05 4.02
CA PHE A 386 21.92 -36.38 4.42
C PHE A 386 22.11 -36.37 5.94
N ALA A 387 21.46 -35.48 6.67
CA ALA A 387 21.58 -35.36 8.13
C ALA A 387 20.92 -36.52 8.89
N ILE A 388 19.78 -37.05 8.42
CA ILE A 388 19.11 -38.19 9.06
C ILE A 388 20.02 -39.43 9.05
N PRO A 389 20.60 -39.86 7.92
CA PRO A 389 21.60 -40.94 7.93
C PRO A 389 22.76 -40.69 8.88
N VAL A 390 23.35 -39.48 8.89
CA VAL A 390 24.46 -39.14 9.81
C VAL A 390 24.03 -39.26 11.28
N PHE A 391 22.81 -38.85 11.62
CA PHE A 391 22.25 -39.01 12.96
C PHE A 391 22.02 -40.48 13.33
N LEU A 392 21.52 -41.29 12.39
CA LEU A 392 21.30 -42.72 12.60
C LEU A 392 22.63 -43.45 12.85
N THR A 393 23.68 -43.10 12.11
CA THR A 393 25.01 -43.74 12.23
C THR A 393 25.78 -43.29 13.45
N SER A 394 25.73 -42.01 13.80
CA SER A 394 26.49 -41.46 14.94
C SER A 394 25.83 -41.77 16.28
N MET A 395 24.50 -41.88 16.34
CA MET A 395 23.76 -41.94 17.61
C MET A 395 22.79 -43.13 17.73
N LEU A 396 21.92 -43.38 16.73
CA LEU A 396 20.85 -44.38 16.88
C LEU A 396 21.38 -45.82 16.88
N PHE A 397 22.23 -46.19 15.92
CA PHE A 397 22.76 -47.55 15.82
C PHE A 397 23.63 -47.95 17.02
N PRO A 398 24.55 -47.10 17.53
CA PRO A 398 25.35 -47.45 18.71
C PRO A 398 24.54 -47.60 20.00
N MET A 399 23.42 -46.90 20.14
CA MET A 399 22.65 -46.84 21.39
C MET A 399 21.45 -47.80 21.44
N PHE A 400 20.72 -47.98 20.33
CA PHE A 400 19.47 -48.75 20.30
C PHE A 400 19.54 -50.05 19.51
N LEU A 401 20.44 -50.17 18.53
CA LEU A 401 20.52 -51.35 17.64
C LEU A 401 21.98 -51.81 17.47
N PRO A 402 22.60 -52.40 18.51
CA PRO A 402 24.02 -52.77 18.50
C PRO A 402 24.38 -53.77 17.40
N PHE A 403 23.43 -54.57 16.92
CA PHE A 403 23.64 -55.56 15.85
C PHE A 403 23.74 -54.95 14.44
N LEU A 404 23.34 -53.69 14.26
CA LEU A 404 23.43 -52.91 13.01
C LEU A 404 24.60 -51.92 13.02
N ASP A 405 25.43 -51.92 14.07
CA ASP A 405 26.56 -50.97 14.22
C ASP A 405 27.77 -51.37 13.35
N TYR A 406 27.65 -51.13 12.04
CA TYR A 406 28.77 -51.16 11.10
C TYR A 406 29.80 -50.05 11.38
N GLY A 407 29.48 -49.09 12.24
CA GLY A 407 30.37 -47.99 12.65
C GLY A 407 31.53 -48.44 13.54
N SER A 408 31.47 -49.66 14.09
CA SER A 408 32.56 -50.29 14.85
C SER A 408 33.62 -50.98 13.97
N LEU A 409 33.38 -51.12 12.67
CA LEU A 409 34.31 -51.75 11.73
C LEU A 409 35.53 -50.86 11.49
N CYS A 410 36.69 -51.34 11.93
CA CYS A 410 37.99 -50.68 11.77
C CYS A 410 38.56 -51.03 10.39
N ILE A 411 38.74 -50.04 9.51
CA ILE A 411 39.35 -50.25 8.18
C ILE A 411 40.88 -50.16 8.29
N ILE A 412 41.36 -49.16 9.02
CA ILE A 412 42.77 -48.86 9.31
C ILE A 412 42.86 -48.58 10.81
N PRO A 413 43.94 -48.93 11.54
CA PRO A 413 44.10 -48.57 12.95
C PRO A 413 43.80 -47.09 13.19
N GLY A 414 42.74 -46.81 13.97
CA GLY A 414 42.31 -45.44 14.31
C GLY A 414 41.26 -44.81 13.39
N VAL A 415 40.86 -45.48 12.29
CA VAL A 415 39.84 -44.99 11.36
C VAL A 415 38.71 -46.01 11.19
N TYR A 416 37.52 -45.59 11.59
CA TYR A 416 36.31 -46.41 11.59
C TYR A 416 35.42 -46.10 10.39
N LEU A 417 34.78 -47.12 9.83
CA LEU A 417 33.90 -46.98 8.66
C LEU A 417 32.76 -45.98 8.93
N GLY A 418 32.21 -45.97 10.15
CA GLY A 418 31.14 -45.03 10.53
C GLY A 418 31.55 -43.56 10.44
N ASP A 419 32.78 -43.22 10.83
CA ASP A 419 33.28 -41.85 10.81
C ASP A 419 33.56 -41.37 9.38
N ILE A 420 34.05 -42.25 8.49
CA ILE A 420 34.23 -41.95 7.07
C ILE A 420 32.87 -41.71 6.39
N VAL A 421 31.88 -42.55 6.67
CA VAL A 421 30.53 -42.38 6.13
C VAL A 421 29.93 -41.05 6.62
N CYS A 422 30.11 -40.70 7.89
CA CYS A 422 29.67 -39.41 8.43
C CYS A 422 30.38 -38.24 7.74
N LEU A 423 31.69 -38.32 7.49
CA LEU A 423 32.46 -37.29 6.77
C LEU A 423 31.93 -37.09 5.35
N VAL A 424 31.76 -38.17 4.58
CA VAL A 424 31.29 -38.12 3.18
C VAL A 424 29.88 -37.54 3.09
N LEU A 425 28.97 -37.95 3.98
CA LEU A 425 27.60 -37.42 4.00
C LEU A 425 27.53 -35.96 4.49
N THR A 426 28.50 -35.51 5.27
CA THR A 426 28.55 -34.14 5.80
C THR A 426 29.05 -33.12 4.78
N ILE A 427 29.97 -33.50 3.88
CA ILE A 427 30.58 -32.60 2.89
C ILE A 427 29.53 -31.87 1.99
N PRO A 428 28.54 -32.56 1.38
CA PRO A 428 27.52 -31.90 0.57
C PRO A 428 26.65 -30.91 1.37
N VAL A 429 26.40 -31.19 2.64
CA VAL A 429 25.62 -30.29 3.51
C VAL A 429 26.47 -29.06 3.88
N GLN A 430 27.72 -29.29 4.31
CA GLN A 430 28.66 -28.25 4.74
C GLN A 430 28.99 -27.25 3.61
N PHE A 431 29.40 -27.75 2.44
CA PHE A 431 29.90 -26.91 1.35
C PHE A 431 28.89 -26.71 0.22
N GLY A 432 27.82 -27.51 0.14
CA GLY A 432 26.73 -27.30 -0.82
C GLY A 432 25.71 -26.33 -0.27
N ILE A 433 24.91 -26.77 0.71
CA ILE A 433 23.84 -25.95 1.33
C ILE A 433 24.45 -24.82 2.16
N GLY A 434 25.53 -25.12 2.91
CA GLY A 434 26.27 -24.15 3.70
C GLY A 434 26.90 -23.03 2.88
N LYS A 435 27.12 -23.19 1.56
CA LYS A 435 27.75 -22.17 0.69
C LYS A 435 27.09 -20.81 0.82
N ARG A 436 25.74 -20.76 0.88
CA ARG A 436 24.99 -19.50 1.04
C ARG A 436 25.35 -18.79 2.34
N PHE A 437 25.47 -19.55 3.44
CA PHE A 437 25.84 -19.02 4.75
C PHE A 437 27.31 -18.58 4.79
N TYR A 438 28.22 -19.30 4.14
CA TYR A 438 29.64 -18.89 4.04
C TYR A 438 29.80 -17.56 3.30
N ILE A 439 29.12 -17.37 2.17
CA ILE A 439 29.17 -16.12 1.40
C ILE A 439 28.61 -14.96 2.25
N SER A 440 27.44 -15.17 2.86
CA SER A 440 26.81 -14.17 3.74
C SER A 440 27.68 -13.81 4.95
N ALA A 441 28.26 -14.81 5.62
CA ALA A 441 29.15 -14.60 6.77
C ALA A 441 30.46 -13.89 6.38
N TYR A 442 31.03 -14.21 5.22
CA TYR A 442 32.23 -13.55 4.74
C TYR A 442 31.98 -12.08 4.43
N LYS A 443 30.91 -11.78 3.67
CA LYS A 443 30.44 -10.42 3.42
C LYS A 443 30.21 -9.68 4.76
N SER A 444 29.39 -10.24 5.63
CA SER A 444 29.10 -9.68 6.97
C SER A 444 30.35 -9.31 7.80
N LEU A 445 31.39 -10.16 7.75
CA LEU A 445 32.65 -9.93 8.46
C LEU A 445 33.52 -8.85 7.79
N SER A 446 33.54 -8.77 6.45
CA SER A 446 34.28 -7.72 5.74
C SER A 446 33.72 -6.31 6.02
N HIS A 447 32.44 -6.19 6.35
CA HIS A 447 31.78 -4.90 6.62
C HIS A 447 31.66 -4.54 8.11
N GLY A 448 32.30 -5.30 9.00
CA GLY A 448 32.38 -4.96 10.43
C GLY A 448 31.06 -5.13 11.20
N SER A 449 30.08 -5.83 10.65
CA SER A 449 28.76 -6.04 11.26
C SER A 449 28.46 -7.54 11.41
N PRO A 450 29.02 -8.24 12.42
CA PRO A 450 28.90 -9.69 12.52
C PRO A 450 27.42 -10.11 12.71
N THR A 451 26.90 -10.85 11.73
CA THR A 451 25.51 -11.31 11.69
C THR A 451 25.36 -12.74 12.22
N MET A 452 24.11 -13.22 12.34
CA MET A 452 23.78 -14.60 12.74
C MET A 452 24.53 -15.66 11.92
N ASP A 453 24.68 -15.44 10.61
CA ASP A 453 25.34 -16.38 9.71
C ASP A 453 26.81 -16.57 10.09
N VAL A 454 27.47 -15.57 10.69
CA VAL A 454 28.84 -15.67 11.20
C VAL A 454 28.93 -16.67 12.35
N LEU A 455 27.98 -16.65 13.32
CA LEU A 455 27.94 -17.63 14.41
C LEU A 455 27.70 -19.05 13.90
N VAL A 456 26.78 -19.19 12.94
CA VAL A 456 26.45 -20.48 12.31
C VAL A 456 27.65 -21.06 11.60
N VAL A 457 28.32 -20.25 10.76
CA VAL A 457 29.50 -20.67 10.01
C VAL A 457 30.66 -20.97 10.95
N LEU A 458 30.90 -20.16 11.98
CA LEU A 458 31.94 -20.41 12.97
C LEU A 458 31.71 -21.73 13.72
N GLY A 459 30.49 -21.96 14.22
CA GLY A 459 30.14 -23.17 14.97
C GLY A 459 30.19 -24.45 14.14
N THR A 460 29.61 -24.43 12.93
CA THR A 460 29.60 -25.59 12.02
C THR A 460 30.98 -25.89 11.46
N SER A 461 31.76 -24.86 11.06
CA SER A 461 33.15 -25.04 10.61
C SER A 461 34.01 -25.58 11.74
N ALA A 462 33.90 -25.03 12.95
CA ALA A 462 34.64 -25.51 14.11
C ALA A 462 34.34 -26.98 14.40
N ALA A 463 33.06 -27.40 14.37
CA ALA A 463 32.67 -28.79 14.54
C ALA A 463 33.20 -29.72 13.44
N PHE A 464 33.14 -29.27 12.17
CA PHE A 464 33.61 -30.04 11.02
C PHE A 464 35.13 -30.25 11.06
N PHE A 465 35.91 -29.17 11.20
CA PHE A 465 37.37 -29.24 11.26
C PHE A 465 37.86 -29.93 12.55
N PHE A 466 37.16 -29.76 13.67
CA PHE A 466 37.44 -30.52 14.90
C PHE A 466 37.29 -32.03 14.68
N SER A 467 36.27 -32.45 13.95
CA SER A 467 36.02 -33.87 13.68
C SER A 467 37.11 -34.48 12.78
N ILE A 468 37.56 -33.74 11.76
CA ILE A 468 38.68 -34.13 10.91
C ILE A 468 39.99 -34.20 11.73
N ALA A 469 40.25 -33.21 12.58
CA ALA A 469 41.42 -33.20 13.45
C ALA A 469 41.41 -34.38 14.45
N SER A 470 40.25 -34.72 15.02
CA SER A 470 40.06 -35.87 15.91
C SER A 470 40.35 -37.19 15.20
N MET A 471 39.88 -37.35 13.96
CA MET A 471 40.21 -38.51 13.11
C MET A 471 41.72 -38.59 12.80
N LEU A 472 42.37 -37.46 12.50
CA LEU A 472 43.81 -37.40 12.26
C LEU A 472 44.64 -37.75 13.52
N VAL A 473 44.23 -37.26 14.69
CA VAL A 473 44.90 -37.57 15.96
C VAL A 473 44.79 -39.06 16.28
N SER A 474 43.61 -39.66 16.09
CA SER A 474 43.39 -41.10 16.25
C SER A 474 44.25 -41.96 15.30
N LEU A 475 44.53 -41.43 14.09
CA LEU A 475 45.41 -42.07 13.12
C LEU A 475 46.90 -41.96 13.50
N CYS A 476 47.34 -40.80 14.00
CA CYS A 476 48.77 -40.51 14.21
C CYS A 476 49.30 -40.83 15.62
N VAL A 477 48.45 -40.85 16.65
CA VAL A 477 48.87 -40.99 18.06
C VAL A 477 48.38 -42.31 18.66
N PRO A 478 49.27 -43.21 19.12
CA PRO A 478 48.88 -44.41 19.88
C PRO A 478 48.42 -44.02 21.29
N PRO A 479 47.36 -44.64 21.86
CA PRO A 479 46.53 -45.72 21.34
C PRO A 479 45.47 -45.25 20.31
N HIS A 480 45.27 -46.04 19.27
CA HIS A 480 44.30 -45.81 18.18
C HIS A 480 42.85 -46.02 18.65
N THR A 481 42.37 -45.19 19.57
CA THR A 481 41.01 -45.23 20.11
C THR A 481 40.01 -44.51 19.20
N LYS A 482 38.74 -44.95 19.21
CA LYS A 482 37.67 -44.32 18.42
C LYS A 482 37.63 -42.79 18.61
N PRO A 483 37.74 -41.99 17.53
CA PRO A 483 37.73 -40.54 17.63
C PRO A 483 36.33 -40.06 18.05
N THR A 484 36.29 -39.01 18.87
CA THR A 484 35.04 -38.29 19.13
C THR A 484 34.80 -37.32 17.99
N THR A 485 33.87 -37.67 17.10
CA THR A 485 33.47 -36.84 15.96
C THR A 485 32.20 -36.06 16.28
N LEU A 486 32.04 -34.90 15.64
CA LEU A 486 30.92 -33.95 15.77
C LEU A 486 30.30 -33.63 14.38
N PHE A 487 30.44 -34.53 13.40
CA PHE A 487 29.89 -34.35 12.05
C PHE A 487 28.36 -34.25 12.04
N ASP A 488 27.72 -34.96 12.96
CA ASP A 488 26.29 -34.89 13.29
C ASP A 488 25.88 -33.46 13.69
N THR A 489 26.66 -32.79 14.54
CA THR A 489 26.35 -31.43 14.98
C THR A 489 26.37 -30.45 13.81
N SER A 490 27.33 -30.58 12.89
CA SER A 490 27.42 -29.67 11.74
C SER A 490 26.24 -29.84 10.77
N THR A 491 25.94 -31.09 10.39
CA THR A 491 24.84 -31.40 9.45
C THR A 491 23.46 -31.10 10.02
N MET A 492 23.24 -31.39 11.31
CA MET A 492 21.97 -31.13 11.98
C MET A 492 21.74 -29.64 12.19
N LEU A 493 22.78 -28.85 12.49
CA LEU A 493 22.63 -27.39 12.62
C LEU A 493 22.19 -26.74 11.31
N PHE A 494 22.84 -27.06 10.18
CA PHE A 494 22.39 -26.56 8.88
C PHE A 494 20.97 -27.01 8.55
N THR A 495 20.59 -28.23 8.95
CA THR A 495 19.23 -28.75 8.74
C THR A 495 18.19 -27.99 9.57
N PHE A 496 18.44 -27.76 10.86
CA PHE A 496 17.53 -27.01 11.73
C PHE A 496 17.43 -25.53 11.35
N ILE A 497 18.54 -24.91 10.93
CA ILE A 497 18.53 -23.51 10.48
C ILE A 497 17.81 -23.38 9.15
N SER A 498 18.02 -24.30 8.21
CA SER A 498 17.29 -24.32 6.93
C SER A 498 15.79 -24.56 7.15
N LEU A 499 15.43 -25.43 8.11
CA LEU A 499 14.05 -25.61 8.55
C LEU A 499 13.47 -24.32 9.16
N GLY A 500 14.25 -23.64 10.02
CA GLY A 500 13.88 -22.35 10.61
C GLY A 500 13.60 -21.27 9.56
N ARG A 501 14.51 -21.09 8.59
CA ARG A 501 14.36 -20.16 7.46
C ARG A 501 13.19 -20.54 6.55
N TYR A 502 12.95 -21.82 6.31
CA TYR A 502 11.77 -22.29 5.58
C TYR A 502 10.47 -21.92 6.31
N LEU A 503 10.37 -22.18 7.62
CA LEU A 503 9.19 -21.84 8.41
C LEU A 503 8.99 -20.32 8.49
N GLU A 504 10.06 -19.55 8.63
CA GLU A 504 10.07 -18.08 8.57
C GLU A 504 9.47 -17.57 7.26
N ASN A 505 10.03 -17.99 6.13
CA ASN A 505 9.60 -17.51 4.82
C ASN A 505 8.20 -18.04 4.44
N SER A 506 7.85 -19.24 4.88
CA SER A 506 6.49 -19.78 4.74
C SER A 506 5.45 -18.94 5.51
N ALA A 507 5.78 -18.53 6.75
CA ALA A 507 4.91 -17.67 7.54
C ALA A 507 4.73 -16.29 6.89
N LYS A 508 5.81 -15.67 6.38
CA LYS A 508 5.77 -14.42 5.60
C LYS A 508 5.04 -14.56 4.27
N GLY A 509 5.07 -15.74 3.66
CA GLY A 509 4.36 -16.03 2.42
C GLY A 509 2.85 -16.10 2.60
N GLN A 510 2.36 -16.66 3.71
CA GLN A 510 0.92 -16.76 3.97
C GLN A 510 0.23 -15.41 4.12
N THR A 511 0.90 -14.44 4.73
CA THR A 511 0.38 -13.08 4.91
C THR A 511 0.41 -12.28 3.60
N SER A 512 1.43 -12.48 2.78
CA SER A 512 1.50 -11.93 1.41
C SER A 512 0.36 -12.46 0.52
N LYS A 513 -0.13 -13.69 0.79
CA LYS A 513 -1.31 -14.25 0.09
C LYS A 513 -2.60 -13.47 0.38
N ALA A 514 -2.76 -12.89 1.56
CA ALA A 514 -3.92 -12.05 1.88
C ALA A 514 -3.89 -10.74 1.10
N LEU A 515 -2.71 -10.11 0.98
CA LEU A 515 -2.53 -8.93 0.13
C LEU A 515 -2.79 -9.27 -1.35
N SER A 516 -2.22 -10.37 -1.85
CA SER A 516 -2.47 -10.84 -3.22
C SER A 516 -3.95 -11.15 -3.50
N ARG A 517 -4.71 -11.62 -2.49
CA ARG A 517 -6.16 -11.79 -2.61
C ARG A 517 -6.89 -10.46 -2.79
N LEU A 518 -6.52 -9.43 -2.01
CA LEU A 518 -7.09 -8.08 -2.17
C LEU A 518 -6.81 -7.51 -3.56
N MET A 519 -5.60 -7.73 -4.09
CA MET A 519 -5.24 -7.29 -5.44
C MET A 519 -5.99 -8.05 -6.54
N SER A 520 -6.28 -9.33 -6.32
CA SER A 520 -7.10 -10.13 -7.26
C SER A 520 -8.59 -9.76 -7.28
N LEU A 521 -9.03 -8.82 -6.45
CA LEU A 521 -10.40 -8.31 -6.47
C LEU A 521 -10.63 -7.37 -7.64
N ALA A 522 -9.61 -6.65 -8.12
CA ALA A 522 -9.73 -5.86 -9.34
C ALA A 522 -9.76 -6.81 -10.56
N PRO A 523 -10.73 -6.70 -11.48
CA PRO A 523 -10.69 -7.40 -12.76
C PRO A 523 -9.56 -6.82 -13.63
N SER A 524 -9.02 -7.62 -14.55
CA SER A 524 -7.97 -7.17 -15.49
C SER A 524 -8.54 -6.46 -16.73
N MET A 525 -9.78 -6.75 -17.08
CA MET A 525 -10.49 -6.18 -18.23
C MET A 525 -11.84 -5.62 -17.79
N ALA A 526 -12.30 -4.58 -18.47
CA ALA A 526 -13.62 -3.99 -18.31
C ALA A 526 -14.26 -3.76 -19.68
N THR A 527 -15.59 -3.77 -19.72
CA THR A 527 -16.36 -3.43 -20.92
C THR A 527 -16.90 -2.02 -20.78
N ILE A 528 -16.55 -1.14 -21.71
CA ILE A 528 -17.05 0.24 -21.76
C ILE A 528 -17.87 0.47 -23.03
N TYR A 529 -18.68 1.52 -23.01
CA TYR A 529 -19.24 2.08 -24.25
C TYR A 529 -18.19 2.92 -24.97
N ALA A 530 -18.07 2.76 -26.30
CA ALA A 530 -17.11 3.50 -27.11
C ALA A 530 -17.38 5.02 -27.13
N ASP A 531 -18.65 5.43 -27.07
CA ASP A 531 -19.07 6.82 -26.93
C ASP A 531 -19.85 7.01 -25.61
N PRO A 532 -19.23 7.62 -24.58
CA PRO A 532 -19.88 7.84 -23.28
C PRO A 532 -21.00 8.88 -23.35
N ILE A 533 -20.95 9.83 -24.30
CA ILE A 533 -21.95 10.90 -24.44
C ILE A 533 -23.22 10.34 -25.07
N ALA A 534 -23.07 9.48 -26.08
CA ALA A 534 -24.20 8.77 -26.67
C ALA A 534 -24.89 7.85 -25.64
N ALA A 535 -24.10 7.14 -24.81
CA ALA A 535 -24.63 6.29 -23.75
C ALA A 535 -25.38 7.08 -22.67
N ALA A 536 -24.85 8.23 -22.24
CA ALA A 536 -25.51 9.11 -21.27
C ALA A 536 -26.85 9.66 -21.82
N LYS A 537 -26.87 10.12 -23.09
CA LYS A 537 -28.09 10.60 -23.75
C LYS A 537 -29.12 9.50 -23.94
N ALA A 538 -28.70 8.27 -24.26
CA ALA A 538 -29.59 7.13 -24.38
C ALA A 538 -30.25 6.77 -23.03
N ALA A 539 -29.52 6.92 -21.91
CA ALA A 539 -30.06 6.72 -20.57
C ALA A 539 -31.12 7.79 -20.20
N GLU A 540 -30.94 9.04 -20.65
CA GLU A 540 -31.92 10.13 -20.44
C GLU A 540 -33.18 9.99 -21.31
N GLY A 541 -33.04 9.52 -22.56
CA GLY A 541 -34.15 9.41 -23.52
C GLY A 541 -35.19 8.33 -23.22
N TRP A 542 -34.92 7.41 -22.29
CA TRP A 542 -35.83 6.30 -21.97
C TRP A 542 -36.85 6.63 -20.87
N GLU A 543 -36.62 7.69 -20.07
CA GLU A 543 -37.51 8.11 -18.98
C GLU A 543 -38.69 8.96 -19.46
N VAL A 544 -38.74 9.34 -20.74
CA VAL A 544 -39.86 10.09 -21.31
C VAL A 544 -41.04 9.14 -21.58
N PRO A 545 -42.24 9.36 -20.97
CA PRO A 545 -43.43 8.58 -21.26
C PRO A 545 -43.76 8.65 -22.76
N ALA A 546 -44.27 7.54 -23.31
CA ALA A 546 -44.51 7.36 -24.76
C ALA A 546 -45.44 8.41 -25.45
N GLY A 547 -45.98 9.37 -24.71
CA GLY A 547 -46.90 10.41 -25.20
C GLY A 547 -46.27 11.71 -25.70
N GLU A 548 -44.98 11.97 -25.49
CA GLU A 548 -44.31 13.22 -25.90
C GLU A 548 -43.16 13.00 -26.92
N LYS A 549 -43.34 12.03 -27.83
CA LYS A 549 -42.41 11.82 -28.96
C LYS A 549 -42.91 12.56 -30.21
N GLU A 550 -42.95 13.88 -30.18
CA GLU A 550 -43.06 14.68 -31.41
C GLU A 550 -41.94 15.72 -31.44
N GLY A 551 -40.94 15.51 -32.30
CA GLY A 551 -40.01 16.57 -32.70
C GLY A 551 -38.50 16.33 -32.56
N TYR A 552 -38.01 15.10 -32.42
CA TYR A 552 -36.58 14.83 -32.63
C TYR A 552 -36.41 13.85 -33.78
N ASP A 553 -35.73 14.33 -34.84
CA ASP A 553 -35.26 13.50 -35.94
C ASP A 553 -34.56 12.27 -35.37
N SER A 554 -35.10 11.11 -35.72
CA SER A 554 -34.49 9.81 -35.54
C SER A 554 -33.15 9.81 -36.25
N MET A 555 -32.10 10.17 -35.53
CA MET A 555 -30.74 9.86 -35.92
C MET A 555 -30.59 8.34 -35.80
N ASP A 556 -30.15 7.74 -36.90
CA ASP A 556 -30.07 6.29 -37.12
C ASP A 556 -29.59 5.51 -35.90
N GLY A 557 -30.19 4.34 -35.69
CA GLY A 557 -29.83 3.37 -34.67
C GLY A 557 -28.43 2.79 -34.89
N ASN A 558 -27.40 3.58 -34.64
CA ASN A 558 -26.06 3.06 -34.43
C ASN A 558 -26.12 2.26 -33.13
N ALA A 559 -25.99 0.93 -33.26
CA ALA A 559 -25.75 0.05 -32.13
C ALA A 559 -24.61 0.65 -31.31
N ILE A 560 -24.87 0.91 -30.03
CA ILE A 560 -23.86 1.48 -29.13
C ILE A 560 -22.72 0.47 -29.06
N GLU A 561 -21.56 0.83 -29.60
CA GLU A 561 -20.43 -0.08 -29.74
C GLU A 561 -19.80 -0.34 -28.36
N GLU A 562 -19.71 -1.61 -27.97
CA GLU A 562 -19.06 -2.05 -26.73
C GLU A 562 -17.59 -2.33 -27.01
N LYS A 563 -16.69 -1.74 -26.22
CA LYS A 563 -15.24 -1.97 -26.31
C LYS A 563 -14.73 -2.61 -25.03
N VAL A 564 -14.04 -3.74 -25.15
CA VAL A 564 -13.34 -4.38 -24.02
C VAL A 564 -11.94 -3.79 -23.92
N ILE A 565 -11.62 -3.20 -22.77
CA ILE A 565 -10.34 -2.55 -22.50
C ILE A 565 -9.71 -3.09 -21.22
N ALA A 566 -8.40 -2.93 -21.09
CA ALA A 566 -7.72 -3.21 -19.82
C ALA A 566 -8.17 -2.22 -18.75
N THR A 567 -8.30 -2.68 -17.50
CA THR A 567 -8.74 -1.86 -16.36
C THR A 567 -7.83 -0.65 -16.12
N GLU A 568 -6.54 -0.77 -16.43
CA GLU A 568 -5.54 0.31 -16.34
C GLU A 568 -5.79 1.47 -17.33
N LEU A 569 -6.57 1.23 -18.39
CA LEU A 569 -6.90 2.22 -19.43
C LEU A 569 -8.28 2.86 -19.23
N ILE A 570 -8.95 2.57 -18.12
CA ILE A 570 -10.22 3.21 -17.75
C ILE A 570 -9.92 4.65 -17.33
N GLU A 571 -10.74 5.57 -17.80
CA GLU A 571 -10.64 7.00 -17.52
C GLU A 571 -11.91 7.50 -16.81
N VAL A 572 -11.77 8.63 -16.11
CA VAL A 572 -12.91 9.26 -15.44
C VAL A 572 -13.91 9.76 -16.50
N GLY A 573 -15.18 9.41 -16.34
CA GLY A 573 -16.25 9.72 -17.29
C GLY A 573 -16.62 8.59 -18.24
N ASP A 574 -15.85 7.49 -18.28
CA ASP A 574 -16.25 6.29 -19.03
C ASP A 574 -17.54 5.70 -18.44
N VAL A 575 -18.40 5.15 -19.30
CA VAL A 575 -19.56 4.36 -18.88
C VAL A 575 -19.22 2.88 -19.01
N VAL A 576 -19.10 2.21 -17.86
CA VAL A 576 -18.77 0.78 -17.76
C VAL A 576 -20.05 -0.04 -17.65
N ILE A 577 -20.10 -1.15 -18.38
CA ILE A 577 -21.19 -2.12 -18.36
C ILE A 577 -20.84 -3.24 -17.39
N LEU A 578 -21.69 -3.48 -16.40
CA LEU A 578 -21.53 -4.58 -15.45
C LEU A 578 -22.62 -5.63 -15.67
N ARG A 579 -22.18 -6.84 -16.01
CA ARG A 579 -23.03 -8.02 -16.16
C ARG A 579 -23.16 -8.74 -14.81
N PRO A 580 -24.16 -9.64 -14.67
CA PRO A 580 -24.34 -10.39 -13.43
C PRO A 580 -23.09 -11.21 -13.07
N GLY A 581 -22.57 -11.06 -11.85
CA GLY A 581 -21.34 -11.71 -11.39
C GLY A 581 -20.03 -10.98 -11.73
N ASP A 582 -20.06 -9.90 -12.51
CA ASP A 582 -18.86 -9.12 -12.82
C ASP A 582 -18.30 -8.42 -11.58
N LYS A 583 -16.97 -8.31 -11.52
CA LYS A 583 -16.31 -7.47 -10.53
C LYS A 583 -16.26 -6.03 -11.02
N ILE A 584 -16.41 -5.09 -10.10
CA ILE A 584 -16.41 -3.67 -10.44
C ILE A 584 -14.95 -3.21 -10.67
N PRO A 585 -14.60 -2.70 -11.86
CA PRO A 585 -13.21 -2.37 -12.20
C PRO A 585 -12.71 -1.04 -11.62
N ALA A 586 -13.60 -0.07 -11.42
CA ALA A 586 -13.29 1.28 -11.00
C ALA A 586 -14.42 1.85 -10.12
N ASP A 587 -14.15 2.89 -9.34
CA ASP A 587 -15.20 3.53 -8.55
C ASP A 587 -16.07 4.39 -9.45
N GLY A 588 -17.37 4.48 -9.14
CA GLY A 588 -18.27 5.28 -9.95
C GLY A 588 -19.68 5.41 -9.42
N THR A 589 -20.58 5.95 -10.22
CA THR A 589 -22.01 6.15 -9.87
C THR A 589 -22.91 5.47 -10.87
N VAL A 590 -23.88 4.71 -10.38
CA VAL A 590 -24.86 3.99 -11.22
C VAL A 590 -25.64 4.99 -12.06
N THR A 591 -25.63 4.83 -13.38
CA THR A 591 -26.46 5.62 -14.30
C THR A 591 -27.70 4.86 -14.73
N HIS A 592 -27.62 3.54 -14.84
CA HIS A 592 -28.72 2.72 -15.32
C HIS A 592 -28.71 1.33 -14.67
N GLY A 593 -29.91 0.78 -14.44
CA GLY A 593 -30.12 -0.52 -13.79
C GLY A 593 -30.16 -0.48 -12.26
N GLU A 594 -30.50 -1.63 -11.67
CA GLU A 594 -30.41 -1.89 -10.24
C GLU A 594 -29.92 -3.32 -9.99
N SER A 595 -29.12 -3.51 -8.94
CA SER A 595 -28.64 -4.83 -8.53
C SER A 595 -28.22 -4.82 -7.08
N TYR A 596 -28.16 -6.01 -6.49
CA TYR A 596 -27.53 -6.22 -5.18
C TYR A 596 -26.04 -6.43 -5.40
N LEU A 597 -25.21 -5.68 -4.69
CA LEU A 597 -23.76 -5.80 -4.74
C LEU A 597 -23.24 -6.42 -3.47
N ASP A 598 -22.32 -7.37 -3.62
CA ASP A 598 -21.56 -7.93 -2.51
C ASP A 598 -20.31 -7.07 -2.25
N GLU A 599 -20.36 -6.30 -1.17
CA GLU A 599 -19.25 -5.47 -0.70
C GLU A 599 -18.42 -6.15 0.42
N SER A 600 -18.74 -7.40 0.77
CA SER A 600 -18.18 -8.10 1.94
C SER A 600 -16.66 -8.17 1.95
N MET A 601 -16.03 -8.28 0.78
CA MET A 601 -14.58 -8.37 0.64
C MET A 601 -13.84 -7.05 0.91
N VAL A 602 -14.53 -5.90 0.81
CA VAL A 602 -13.94 -4.57 0.99
C VAL A 602 -14.42 -3.93 2.29
N THR A 603 -15.72 -4.00 2.59
CA THR A 603 -16.33 -3.37 3.77
C THR A 603 -16.42 -4.32 4.97
N GLY A 604 -16.32 -5.64 4.76
CA GLY A 604 -16.51 -6.66 5.78
C GLY A 604 -17.98 -6.96 6.10
N GLU A 605 -18.93 -6.30 5.45
CA GLU A 605 -20.37 -6.52 5.67
C GLU A 605 -20.85 -7.72 4.86
N ALA A 606 -21.35 -8.76 5.54
CA ALA A 606 -21.71 -10.03 4.90
C ALA A 606 -23.00 -9.99 4.06
N MET A 607 -23.79 -8.91 4.14
CA MET A 607 -25.07 -8.79 3.44
C MET A 607 -24.94 -7.92 2.19
N PRO A 608 -25.40 -8.38 1.02
CA PRO A 608 -25.38 -7.57 -0.20
C PRO A 608 -26.20 -6.29 -0.07
N VAL A 609 -25.65 -5.19 -0.58
CA VAL A 609 -26.28 -3.86 -0.56
C VAL A 609 -26.97 -3.60 -1.89
N LEU A 610 -28.25 -3.19 -1.86
CA LEU A 610 -28.98 -2.82 -3.07
C LEU A 610 -28.49 -1.47 -3.61
N LYS A 611 -28.01 -1.44 -4.86
CA LYS A 611 -27.59 -0.23 -5.57
C LYS A 611 -28.58 0.11 -6.67
N LYS A 612 -28.94 1.39 -6.73
CA LYS A 612 -29.85 1.99 -7.70
C LYS A 612 -29.20 3.19 -8.38
N LYS A 613 -29.83 3.72 -9.44
CA LYS A 613 -29.42 4.96 -10.13
C LYS A 613 -29.04 6.06 -9.13
N GLY A 614 -27.89 6.68 -9.35
CA GLY A 614 -27.31 7.73 -8.50
C GLY A 614 -26.51 7.24 -7.29
N MET A 615 -26.50 5.94 -6.97
CA MET A 615 -25.70 5.41 -5.87
C MET A 615 -24.24 5.15 -6.26
N PRO A 616 -23.28 5.32 -5.32
CA PRO A 616 -21.87 5.04 -5.58
C PRO A 616 -21.57 3.52 -5.55
N LEU A 617 -20.66 3.12 -6.42
CA LEU A 617 -20.06 1.79 -6.55
C LEU A 617 -18.59 1.84 -6.19
N MET A 618 -18.09 0.77 -5.59
CA MET A 618 -16.70 0.63 -5.16
C MET A 618 -15.98 -0.45 -5.99
N ALA A 619 -14.76 -0.16 -6.41
CA ALA A 619 -13.92 -1.12 -7.13
C ALA A 619 -13.63 -2.38 -6.29
N GLY A 620 -13.58 -3.55 -6.95
CA GLY A 620 -13.33 -4.85 -6.33
C GLY A 620 -14.52 -5.53 -5.68
N THR A 621 -15.66 -4.84 -5.60
CA THR A 621 -16.95 -5.43 -5.19
C THR A 621 -17.53 -6.29 -6.32
N VAL A 622 -18.44 -7.20 -5.98
CA VAL A 622 -19.01 -8.15 -6.95
C VAL A 622 -20.46 -7.78 -7.22
N ASN A 623 -20.80 -7.62 -8.49
CA ASN A 623 -22.17 -7.43 -8.91
C ASN A 623 -22.98 -8.74 -8.74
N GLY A 624 -24.17 -8.64 -8.17
CA GLY A 624 -25.10 -9.75 -8.02
C GLY A 624 -25.80 -10.10 -9.34
N ALA A 625 -27.12 -10.26 -9.28
CA ALA A 625 -27.89 -10.82 -10.39
C ALA A 625 -28.35 -9.80 -11.45
N GLY A 626 -28.33 -8.50 -11.14
CA GLY A 626 -28.81 -7.44 -12.04
C GLY A 626 -27.72 -6.97 -13.00
N ARG A 627 -28.11 -6.49 -14.19
CA ARG A 627 -27.23 -5.72 -15.05
C ARG A 627 -27.27 -4.25 -14.62
N LEU A 628 -26.12 -3.60 -14.57
CA LEU A 628 -26.03 -2.18 -14.26
C LEU A 628 -24.94 -1.50 -15.08
N ASP A 629 -25.18 -0.24 -15.42
CA ASP A 629 -24.24 0.60 -16.11
C ASP A 629 -23.89 1.77 -15.18
N PHE A 630 -22.61 2.14 -15.13
CA PHE A 630 -22.15 3.18 -14.21
C PHE A 630 -21.10 4.06 -14.85
N VAL A 631 -21.08 5.33 -14.45
CA VAL A 631 -20.04 6.29 -14.87
C VAL A 631 -18.90 6.25 -13.87
N VAL A 632 -17.69 6.10 -14.39
CA VAL A 632 -16.46 6.06 -13.59
C VAL A 632 -16.17 7.45 -13.02
N THR A 633 -15.99 7.51 -11.70
CA THR A 633 -15.60 8.74 -10.98
C THR A 633 -14.14 8.74 -10.56
N ARG A 634 -13.57 7.56 -10.25
CA ARG A 634 -12.14 7.38 -9.95
C ARG A 634 -11.63 6.10 -10.61
N ALA A 635 -10.45 6.17 -11.24
CA ALA A 635 -9.86 5.09 -12.01
C ALA A 635 -8.40 4.83 -11.59
N GLY A 636 -7.89 3.63 -11.90
CA GLY A 636 -6.51 3.24 -11.64
C GLY A 636 -6.11 3.39 -10.15
N ARG A 637 -5.01 4.11 -9.90
CA ARG A 637 -4.45 4.33 -8.55
C ARG A 637 -5.37 5.11 -7.61
N ASP A 638 -6.33 5.84 -8.15
CA ASP A 638 -7.25 6.69 -7.37
C ASP A 638 -8.49 5.94 -6.87
N THR A 639 -8.67 4.67 -7.26
CA THR A 639 -9.76 3.85 -6.72
C THR A 639 -9.59 3.59 -5.22
N GLN A 640 -10.70 3.42 -4.49
CA GLN A 640 -10.66 3.09 -3.07
C GLN A 640 -9.88 1.80 -2.79
N LEU A 641 -10.03 0.77 -3.63
CA LEU A 641 -9.30 -0.47 -3.48
C LEU A 641 -7.78 -0.27 -3.61
N SER A 642 -7.33 0.47 -4.63
CA SER A 642 -5.90 0.77 -4.82
C SER A 642 -5.32 1.58 -3.66
N GLN A 643 -6.08 2.53 -3.12
CA GLN A 643 -5.72 3.25 -1.90
C GLN A 643 -5.55 2.27 -0.72
N ILE A 644 -6.51 1.39 -0.47
CA ILE A 644 -6.43 0.38 0.61
C ILE A 644 -5.17 -0.49 0.45
N VAL A 645 -4.91 -0.99 -0.76
CA VAL A 645 -3.71 -1.81 -1.05
C VAL A 645 -2.43 -1.05 -0.74
N ARG A 646 -2.33 0.21 -1.18
CA ARG A 646 -1.18 1.08 -0.89
C ARG A 646 -0.99 1.29 0.62
N LEU A 647 -2.08 1.55 1.35
CA LEU A 647 -2.03 1.71 2.81
C LEU A 647 -1.54 0.45 3.53
N VAL A 648 -1.99 -0.73 3.10
CA VAL A 648 -1.54 -2.01 3.65
C VAL A 648 -0.07 -2.29 3.30
N GLN A 649 0.37 -1.97 2.08
CA GLN A 649 1.78 -2.11 1.67
C GLN A 649 2.71 -1.19 2.47
N GLU A 650 2.34 0.07 2.63
CA GLU A 650 3.09 1.03 3.45
C GLU A 650 3.16 0.59 4.93
N ALA A 651 2.08 -0.02 5.41
CA ALA A 651 2.04 -0.60 6.74
C ALA A 651 3.01 -1.76 6.96
N GLN A 652 3.17 -2.62 5.95
CA GLN A 652 4.05 -3.79 6.03
C GLN A 652 5.51 -3.41 5.84
N THR A 653 5.79 -2.40 5.01
CA THR A 653 7.16 -2.00 4.66
C THR A 653 7.82 -1.08 5.69
N SER A 654 7.04 -0.34 6.48
CA SER A 654 7.55 0.59 7.49
C SER A 654 7.94 -0.12 8.80
N ARG A 655 9.13 0.20 9.31
CA ARG A 655 9.70 -0.44 10.51
C ARG A 655 9.02 0.03 11.79
N ALA A 656 8.73 -0.92 12.67
CA ALA A 656 8.35 -0.61 14.04
C ALA A 656 9.60 -0.20 14.87
N PRO A 657 9.54 0.83 15.73
CA PRO A 657 10.66 1.21 16.58
C PRO A 657 11.14 0.06 17.49
N ILE A 658 10.24 -0.78 17.99
CA ILE A 658 10.60 -1.99 18.76
C ILE A 658 11.44 -3.01 17.96
N GLN A 659 11.36 -3.03 16.62
CA GLN A 659 12.22 -3.86 15.79
C GLN A 659 13.69 -3.39 15.87
N ARG A 660 13.92 -2.08 15.98
CA ARG A 660 15.26 -1.51 16.17
C ARG A 660 15.89 -1.98 17.48
N LEU A 661 15.08 -2.18 18.53
CA LEU A 661 15.57 -2.75 19.79
C LEU A 661 16.05 -4.20 19.60
N ALA A 662 15.28 -5.03 18.91
CA ALA A 662 15.67 -6.42 18.62
C ALA A 662 16.95 -6.48 17.78
N ASP A 663 17.08 -5.61 16.77
CA ASP A 663 18.26 -5.51 15.92
C ASP A 663 19.51 -5.02 16.68
N THR A 664 19.33 -4.02 17.57
CA THR A 664 20.40 -3.53 18.45
C THR A 664 20.86 -4.61 19.42
N VAL A 665 19.92 -5.33 20.04
CA VAL A 665 20.22 -6.45 20.93
C VAL A 665 20.99 -7.53 20.17
N ALA A 666 20.56 -7.91 18.97
CA ALA A 666 21.26 -8.90 18.14
C ALA A 666 22.70 -8.46 17.79
N GLY A 667 22.90 -7.17 17.49
CA GLY A 667 24.22 -6.61 17.18
C GLY A 667 25.22 -6.70 18.35
N TYR A 668 24.78 -6.44 19.58
CA TYR A 668 25.64 -6.64 20.77
C TYR A 668 25.78 -8.10 21.17
N PHE A 669 24.74 -8.91 20.92
CA PHE A 669 24.70 -10.30 21.35
C PHE A 669 25.79 -11.15 20.68
N VAL A 670 26.04 -10.98 19.38
CA VAL A 670 27.02 -11.79 18.63
C VAL A 670 28.45 -11.66 19.22
N PRO A 671 29.02 -10.45 19.40
CA PRO A 671 30.33 -10.29 20.06
C PRO A 671 30.37 -10.84 21.50
N ILE A 672 29.29 -10.64 22.28
CA ILE A 672 29.20 -11.16 23.65
C ILE A 672 29.29 -12.69 23.66
N ILE A 673 28.62 -13.38 22.75
CA ILE A 673 28.66 -14.84 22.68
C ILE A 673 30.05 -15.36 22.28
N ILE A 674 30.70 -14.72 21.31
CA ILE A 674 32.06 -15.10 20.90
C ILE A 674 33.04 -14.93 22.07
N THR A 675 32.96 -13.80 22.79
CA THR A 675 33.79 -13.55 23.97
C THR A 675 33.49 -14.54 25.11
N LEU A 676 32.22 -14.87 25.36
CA LEU A 676 31.83 -15.90 26.35
C LEU A 676 32.30 -17.30 25.97
N GLY A 677 32.24 -17.67 24.68
CA GLY A 677 32.76 -18.94 24.17
C GLY A 677 34.27 -19.06 24.39
N LEU A 678 35.03 -18.01 24.05
CA LEU A 678 36.46 -17.94 24.28
C LEU A 678 36.81 -17.96 25.78
N ALA A 679 36.08 -17.20 26.60
CA ALA A 679 36.26 -17.19 28.05
C ALA A 679 35.99 -18.57 28.66
N THR A 680 34.94 -19.26 28.20
CA THR A 680 34.61 -20.64 28.61
C THR A 680 35.75 -21.59 28.25
N PHE A 681 36.28 -21.50 27.03
CA PHE A 681 37.42 -22.31 26.59
C PHE A 681 38.63 -22.10 27.51
N VAL A 682 39.05 -20.85 27.72
CA VAL A 682 40.23 -20.51 28.52
C VAL A 682 40.05 -20.90 29.99
N ALA A 683 38.88 -20.58 30.58
CA ALA A 683 38.59 -20.87 31.98
C ALA A 683 38.63 -22.38 32.27
N TRP A 684 37.99 -23.21 31.44
CA TRP A 684 38.04 -24.66 31.60
C TRP A 684 39.42 -25.24 31.29
N MET A 685 40.17 -24.66 30.35
CA MET A 685 41.56 -25.06 30.12
C MET A 685 42.38 -24.90 31.41
N VAL A 686 42.38 -23.70 32.01
CA VAL A 686 43.13 -23.43 33.25
C VAL A 686 42.61 -24.30 34.39
N LEU A 687 41.30 -24.34 34.59
CA LEU A 687 40.68 -25.04 35.71
C LEU A 687 40.90 -26.56 35.64
N SER A 688 40.89 -27.15 34.43
CA SER A 688 41.16 -28.58 34.24
C SER A 688 42.62 -28.98 34.51
N HIS A 689 43.55 -28.02 34.50
CA HIS A 689 44.96 -28.23 34.87
C HIS A 689 45.27 -27.91 36.34
N VAL A 690 44.50 -26.99 36.95
CA VAL A 690 44.71 -26.56 38.35
C VAL A 690 43.94 -27.42 39.37
N LEU A 691 42.77 -27.96 39.02
CA LEU A 691 41.96 -28.74 39.96
C LEU A 691 42.54 -30.15 40.22
N PRO A 692 42.65 -30.57 41.50
CA PRO A 692 43.07 -31.93 41.86
C PRO A 692 42.08 -33.03 41.44
N TYR A 693 40.78 -32.71 41.42
CA TYR A 693 39.70 -33.60 41.01
C TYR A 693 38.86 -32.92 39.91
N PRO A 694 39.25 -33.04 38.63
CA PRO A 694 38.46 -32.47 37.55
C PRO A 694 37.13 -33.25 37.38
N PRO A 695 36.08 -32.61 36.82
CA PRO A 695 34.80 -33.26 36.55
C PRO A 695 34.94 -34.53 35.70
N LYS A 696 34.03 -35.51 35.87
CA LYS A 696 34.10 -36.84 35.24
C LYS A 696 34.33 -36.81 33.72
N VAL A 697 33.78 -35.82 33.01
CA VAL A 697 33.94 -35.62 31.56
C VAL A 697 35.41 -35.41 31.14
N PHE A 698 36.24 -34.84 32.02
CA PHE A 698 37.67 -34.62 31.76
C PHE A 698 38.57 -35.81 32.14
N LEU A 699 38.02 -36.77 32.89
CA LEU A 699 38.72 -37.99 33.31
C LEU A 699 38.49 -39.15 32.33
N ASP A 700 37.52 -39.01 31.42
CA ASP A 700 37.16 -40.06 30.48
C ASP A 700 38.13 -40.08 29.28
N HIS A 701 39.00 -41.09 29.22
CA HIS A 701 40.04 -41.22 28.18
C HIS A 701 39.47 -41.37 26.76
N ALA A 702 38.21 -41.81 26.64
CA ALA A 702 37.50 -41.89 25.36
C ALA A 702 37.20 -40.51 24.74
N SER A 703 37.27 -39.42 25.51
CA SER A 703 36.88 -38.08 25.07
C SER A 703 37.99 -37.29 24.36
N GLY A 704 39.14 -37.91 24.06
CA GLY A 704 40.24 -37.30 23.29
C GLY A 704 41.04 -36.22 24.05
N GLY A 705 40.93 -36.18 25.38
CA GLY A 705 41.74 -35.33 26.27
C GLY A 705 41.11 -33.99 26.68
N LYS A 706 41.76 -33.30 27.62
CA LYS A 706 41.23 -32.06 28.24
C LYS A 706 40.95 -30.94 27.23
N LEU A 707 41.83 -30.78 26.24
CA LEU A 707 41.69 -29.77 25.18
C LEU A 707 40.44 -30.02 24.32
N MET A 708 40.18 -31.28 23.96
CA MET A 708 39.02 -31.63 23.14
C MET A 708 37.69 -31.34 23.85
N VAL A 709 37.61 -31.63 25.16
CA VAL A 709 36.43 -31.30 25.98
C VAL A 709 36.21 -29.78 26.06
N CYS A 710 37.27 -28.98 26.23
CA CYS A 710 37.16 -27.51 26.26
C CYS A 710 36.66 -26.95 24.92
N VAL A 711 37.15 -27.47 23.79
CA VAL A 711 36.67 -27.08 22.46
C VAL A 711 35.19 -27.47 22.27
N LYS A 712 34.78 -28.66 22.74
CA LYS A 712 33.38 -29.10 22.69
C LYS A 712 32.44 -28.17 23.47
N LEU A 713 32.84 -27.71 24.65
CA LEU A 713 32.09 -26.73 25.45
C LEU A 713 32.02 -25.36 24.76
N CYS A 714 33.12 -24.90 24.16
CA CYS A 714 33.15 -23.66 23.38
C CYS A 714 32.16 -23.70 22.20
N ILE A 715 32.19 -24.79 21.42
CA ILE A 715 31.25 -25.02 20.31
C ILE A 715 29.80 -25.04 20.83
N ALA A 716 29.54 -25.70 21.96
CA ALA A 716 28.21 -25.74 22.56
C ALA A 716 27.68 -24.33 22.92
N VAL A 717 28.52 -23.45 23.46
CA VAL A 717 28.14 -22.05 23.79
C VAL A 717 27.82 -21.25 22.53
N ILE A 718 28.69 -21.31 21.51
CA ILE A 718 28.50 -20.58 20.24
C ILE A 718 27.22 -21.03 19.54
N VAL A 719 26.99 -22.35 19.48
CA VAL A 719 25.83 -22.95 18.83
C VAL A 719 24.53 -22.65 19.56
N PHE A 720 24.52 -22.77 20.89
CA PHE A 720 23.31 -22.57 21.68
C PHE A 720 22.77 -21.14 21.57
N ALA A 721 23.67 -20.17 21.50
CA ALA A 721 23.31 -18.77 21.52
C ALA A 721 22.96 -18.19 20.15
N CYS A 722 22.42 -18.95 19.19
CA CYS A 722 21.81 -18.31 18.02
C CYS A 722 20.55 -17.53 18.45
N PRO A 723 20.45 -16.21 18.20
CA PRO A 723 19.23 -15.45 18.46
C PRO A 723 18.18 -15.62 17.33
N CYS A 724 18.11 -16.80 16.72
CA CYS A 724 17.28 -17.10 15.56
C CYS A 724 15.78 -16.73 15.78
N ALA A 725 15.24 -17.00 16.97
CA ALA A 725 13.87 -16.66 17.34
C ALA A 725 13.65 -15.16 17.62
N LEU A 726 14.71 -14.42 17.98
CA LEU A 726 14.65 -13.01 18.36
C LEU A 726 14.32 -12.12 17.16
N GLY A 727 14.97 -12.35 16.02
CA GLY A 727 14.74 -11.60 14.78
C GLY A 727 13.37 -11.86 14.14
N LEU A 728 12.75 -12.99 14.47
CA LEU A 728 11.44 -13.40 13.96
C LEU A 728 10.25 -12.92 14.80
N ALA A 729 10.48 -12.67 16.08
CA ALA A 729 9.44 -12.41 17.08
C ALA A 729 8.54 -11.22 16.72
N THR A 730 9.15 -10.12 16.30
CA THR A 730 8.46 -8.86 15.99
C THR A 730 7.78 -8.88 14.60
N PRO A 731 8.49 -9.14 13.48
CA PRO A 731 7.88 -9.02 12.14
C PRO A 731 6.73 -10.01 11.93
N THR A 732 6.83 -11.23 12.47
CA THR A 732 5.76 -12.23 12.32
C THR A 732 4.49 -11.82 13.06
N ALA A 733 4.61 -11.27 14.27
CA ALA A 733 3.46 -10.83 15.06
C ALA A 733 2.78 -9.58 14.45
N VAL A 734 3.56 -8.60 14.00
CA VAL A 734 3.02 -7.41 13.32
C VAL A 734 2.30 -7.82 12.03
N MET A 735 2.93 -8.64 11.20
CA MET A 735 2.39 -9.03 9.89
C MET A 735 1.11 -9.87 9.99
N VAL A 736 1.02 -10.82 10.95
CA VAL A 736 -0.23 -11.55 11.20
C VAL A 736 -1.27 -10.63 11.82
N GLY A 737 -0.87 -9.77 12.77
CA GLY A 737 -1.77 -8.85 13.46
C GLY A 737 -2.42 -7.81 12.54
N THR A 738 -1.66 -7.19 11.65
CA THR A 738 -2.19 -6.22 10.67
C THR A 738 -3.02 -6.90 9.60
N GLY A 739 -2.69 -8.14 9.20
CA GLY A 739 -3.53 -8.94 8.31
C GLY A 739 -4.92 -9.23 8.90
N VAL A 740 -4.97 -9.67 10.17
CA VAL A 740 -6.24 -9.87 10.90
C VAL A 740 -6.98 -8.54 11.11
N GLY A 741 -6.25 -7.45 11.37
CA GLY A 741 -6.83 -6.11 11.44
C GLY A 741 -7.53 -5.72 10.14
N ALA A 742 -6.88 -5.93 9.00
CA ALA A 742 -7.44 -5.65 7.69
C ALA A 742 -8.70 -6.48 7.38
N GLU A 743 -8.72 -7.77 7.75
CA GLU A 743 -9.91 -8.63 7.64
C GLU A 743 -11.10 -8.13 8.49
N LEU A 744 -10.81 -7.38 9.57
CA LEU A 744 -11.81 -6.75 10.44
C LEU A 744 -12.09 -5.28 10.07
N GLY A 745 -11.58 -4.79 8.93
CA GLY A 745 -11.76 -3.41 8.49
C GLY A 745 -10.96 -2.38 9.29
N ILE A 746 -9.86 -2.79 9.94
CA ILE A 746 -8.94 -1.92 10.69
C ILE A 746 -7.58 -1.89 9.99
N LEU A 747 -7.30 -0.80 9.28
CA LEU A 747 -6.05 -0.61 8.56
C LEU A 747 -5.11 0.25 9.40
N VAL A 748 -3.92 -0.25 9.72
CA VAL A 748 -2.92 0.52 10.48
C VAL A 748 -1.75 0.85 9.57
N LYS A 749 -1.46 2.13 9.36
CA LYS A 749 -0.31 2.61 8.58
C LYS A 749 0.96 2.57 9.42
N GLY A 750 1.59 1.41 9.38
CA GLY A 750 2.98 1.24 9.75
C GLY A 750 3.25 0.82 11.19
N GLY A 751 4.45 0.29 11.39
CA GLY A 751 4.84 -0.32 12.65
C GLY A 751 4.97 0.67 13.83
N ALA A 752 5.27 1.94 13.55
CA ALA A 752 5.35 2.99 14.57
C ALA A 752 3.96 3.37 15.11
N ALA A 753 2.97 3.50 14.22
CA ALA A 753 1.59 3.76 14.62
C ALA A 753 1.04 2.65 15.53
N LEU A 754 1.37 1.39 15.22
CA LEU A 754 0.98 0.25 16.07
C LEU A 754 1.55 0.36 17.50
N GLU A 755 2.76 0.90 17.67
CA GLU A 755 3.40 1.08 18.98
C GLU A 755 2.76 2.22 19.77
N THR A 756 2.66 3.38 19.14
CA THR A 756 2.09 4.57 19.76
C THR A 756 0.63 4.33 20.14
N ALA A 757 -0.12 3.55 19.35
CA ALA A 757 -1.48 3.10 19.65
C ALA A 757 -1.62 2.37 20.99
N THR A 758 -0.55 1.71 21.47
CA THR A 758 -0.57 1.04 22.79
C THR A 758 -0.43 2.00 23.97
N LYS A 759 0.14 3.19 23.72
CA LYS A 759 0.46 4.22 24.71
C LYS A 759 -0.62 5.29 24.82
N ILE A 760 -1.60 5.30 23.92
CA ILE A 760 -2.72 6.24 23.93
C ILE A 760 -3.43 6.21 25.28
N ASN A 761 -3.67 7.39 25.82
CA ASN A 761 -4.41 7.61 27.06
C ASN A 761 -5.59 8.58 26.89
N HIS A 762 -5.63 9.38 25.83
CA HIS A 762 -6.69 10.33 25.55
C HIS A 762 -7.14 10.24 24.09
N VAL A 763 -8.46 10.26 23.84
CA VAL A 763 -9.04 10.20 22.49
C VAL A 763 -9.90 11.44 22.25
N VAL A 764 -9.50 12.24 21.26
CA VAL A 764 -10.23 13.41 20.79
C VAL A 764 -11.13 12.98 19.64
N PHE A 765 -12.42 13.31 19.72
CA PHE A 765 -13.39 13.06 18.68
C PHE A 765 -13.79 14.34 17.97
N ASP A 766 -13.77 14.32 16.64
CA ASP A 766 -14.60 15.26 15.88
C ASP A 766 -16.09 14.89 16.07
N LYS A 767 -16.95 15.90 16.00
CA LYS A 767 -18.39 15.71 16.19
C LYS A 767 -19.06 15.26 14.89
N THR A 768 -18.86 16.01 13.81
CA THR A 768 -19.74 16.01 12.65
C THR A 768 -19.27 14.96 11.66
N GLY A 769 -20.08 13.91 11.44
CA GLY A 769 -19.72 12.77 10.57
C GLY A 769 -18.92 11.67 11.28
N THR A 770 -18.28 12.02 12.40
CA THR A 770 -17.64 11.07 13.31
C THR A 770 -18.62 10.54 14.38
N LEU A 771 -18.93 11.30 15.44
CA LEU A 771 -19.89 10.88 16.48
C LEU A 771 -21.34 10.91 16.00
N THR A 772 -21.63 11.82 15.08
CA THR A 772 -22.93 11.94 14.43
C THR A 772 -22.92 11.32 13.03
N VAL A 773 -24.11 11.11 12.46
CA VAL A 773 -24.24 10.58 11.10
C VAL A 773 -23.80 11.62 10.05
N GLY A 774 -23.73 12.91 10.40
CA GLY A 774 -23.39 13.98 9.46
C GLY A 774 -24.54 14.31 8.50
N LYS A 775 -25.77 13.90 8.85
CA LYS A 775 -26.99 14.15 8.07
C LYS A 775 -27.99 14.84 8.97
N MET A 776 -28.36 16.07 8.60
CA MET A 776 -29.40 16.81 9.32
C MET A 776 -30.75 16.12 9.14
N SER A 777 -31.53 16.03 10.22
CA SER A 777 -32.90 15.57 10.20
C SER A 777 -33.79 16.51 11.01
N VAL A 778 -35.07 16.60 10.64
CA VAL A 778 -36.04 17.38 11.41
C VAL A 778 -36.41 16.58 12.65
N SER A 779 -36.04 17.12 13.83
CA SER A 779 -36.25 16.47 15.13
C SER A 779 -37.50 16.96 15.86
N LYS A 780 -37.81 18.25 15.73
CA LYS A 780 -39.00 18.87 16.31
C LYS A 780 -39.71 19.71 15.26
N THR A 781 -41.03 19.65 15.25
CA THR A 781 -41.86 20.53 14.43
C THR A 781 -42.88 21.22 15.34
N ASN A 782 -43.01 22.53 15.19
CA ASN A 782 -44.03 23.31 15.87
C ASN A 782 -44.77 24.13 14.82
N ILE A 783 -45.94 23.64 14.43
CA ILE A 783 -46.81 24.30 13.44
C ILE A 783 -47.83 25.12 14.23
N GLN A 784 -47.91 26.43 13.95
CA GLN A 784 -48.75 27.37 14.69
C GLN A 784 -49.96 27.83 13.86
N GLY A 785 -51.00 28.28 14.56
CA GLY A 785 -52.22 28.83 13.96
C GLY A 785 -53.08 27.77 13.26
N GLU A 786 -53.78 28.18 12.20
CA GLU A 786 -54.73 27.32 11.47
C GLU A 786 -54.09 26.12 10.75
N TRP A 787 -52.77 26.15 10.57
CA TRP A 787 -52.02 25.11 9.85
C TRP A 787 -51.81 23.84 10.66
N GLY A 788 -51.83 23.93 12.00
CA GLY A 788 -51.65 22.78 12.90
C GLY A 788 -52.95 22.12 13.36
N SER A 789 -54.10 22.77 13.17
CA SER A 789 -55.40 22.33 13.69
C SER A 789 -56.12 21.27 12.83
N ASP A 790 -55.80 21.16 11.54
CA ASP A 790 -56.46 20.24 10.60
C ASP A 790 -55.41 19.36 9.87
N PRO A 791 -55.53 18.02 9.89
CA PRO A 791 -54.63 17.10 9.18
C PRO A 791 -54.44 17.42 7.69
N HIS A 792 -55.48 17.91 7.00
CA HIS A 792 -55.37 18.27 5.59
C HIS A 792 -54.52 19.52 5.37
N LYS A 793 -54.64 20.53 6.25
CA LYS A 793 -53.80 21.74 6.22
C LYS A 793 -52.36 21.44 6.61
N THR A 794 -52.14 20.52 7.56
CA THR A 794 -50.79 20.05 7.92
C THR A 794 -50.08 19.38 6.75
N ASN A 795 -50.79 18.54 5.99
CA ASN A 795 -50.22 17.92 4.79
C ASN A 795 -49.92 18.96 3.71
N LEU A 796 -50.84 19.90 3.47
CA LEU A 796 -50.62 21.00 2.54
C LEU A 796 -49.39 21.84 2.93
N TRP A 797 -49.22 22.13 4.23
CA TRP A 797 -48.07 22.85 4.76
C TRP A 797 -46.75 22.11 4.47
N TRP A 798 -46.70 20.80 4.72
CA TRP A 798 -45.53 19.98 4.39
C TRP A 798 -45.24 19.94 2.88
N THR A 799 -46.28 19.88 2.04
CA THR A 799 -46.13 19.95 0.59
C THR A 799 -45.55 21.29 0.16
N LEU A 800 -46.06 22.41 0.67
CA LEU A 800 -45.60 23.76 0.31
C LEU A 800 -44.15 24.01 0.73
N ILE A 801 -43.78 23.62 1.94
CA ILE A 801 -42.43 23.78 2.47
C ILE A 801 -41.44 22.83 1.79
N GLY A 802 -41.83 21.58 1.57
CA GLY A 802 -41.02 20.61 0.84
C GLY A 802 -40.77 21.05 -0.60
N LEU A 803 -41.78 21.61 -1.30
CA LEU A 803 -41.62 22.15 -2.65
C LEU A 803 -40.70 23.37 -2.67
N ALA A 804 -40.82 24.28 -1.70
CA ALA A 804 -39.97 25.47 -1.61
C ALA A 804 -38.49 25.11 -1.43
N GLU A 805 -38.19 24.09 -0.61
CA GLU A 805 -36.81 23.63 -0.35
C GLU A 805 -36.28 22.64 -1.40
N MET A 806 -37.12 22.14 -2.31
CA MET A 806 -36.71 21.17 -3.33
C MET A 806 -35.65 21.73 -4.29
N GLY A 807 -35.66 23.05 -4.52
CA GLY A 807 -34.67 23.75 -5.36
C GLY A 807 -33.35 24.10 -4.66
N SER A 808 -33.22 23.79 -3.37
CA SER A 808 -32.05 24.16 -2.54
C SER A 808 -31.16 22.95 -2.26
N GLU A 809 -29.86 23.09 -2.57
CA GLU A 809 -28.85 22.04 -2.33
C GLU A 809 -28.34 22.01 -0.88
N HIS A 810 -28.80 22.94 -0.03
CA HIS A 810 -28.33 23.06 1.34
C HIS A 810 -28.69 21.80 2.17
N PRO A 811 -27.82 21.30 3.08
CA PRO A 811 -28.12 20.13 3.91
C PRO A 811 -29.43 20.24 4.72
N ILE A 812 -29.76 21.46 5.14
CA ILE A 812 -31.03 21.80 5.80
C ILE A 812 -32.23 21.55 4.86
N ALA A 813 -32.16 22.01 3.62
CA ALA A 813 -33.20 21.86 2.62
C ALA A 813 -33.51 20.37 2.38
N LYS A 814 -32.45 19.58 2.16
CA LYS A 814 -32.55 18.11 1.98
C LYS A 814 -33.21 17.43 3.19
N ALA A 815 -32.92 17.88 4.41
CA ALA A 815 -33.54 17.36 5.62
C ALA A 815 -35.05 17.66 5.68
N ILE A 816 -35.44 18.88 5.30
CA ILE A 816 -36.84 19.32 5.28
C ILE A 816 -37.63 18.57 4.21
N VAL A 817 -37.10 18.48 2.98
CA VAL A 817 -37.72 17.75 1.86
C VAL A 817 -37.92 16.28 2.24
N ARG A 818 -36.92 15.64 2.83
CA ARG A 818 -37.02 14.26 3.30
C ARG A 818 -38.10 14.11 4.38
N SER A 819 -38.12 15.01 5.37
CA SER A 819 -39.13 15.01 6.41
C SER A 819 -40.54 15.23 5.85
N ALA A 820 -40.70 16.07 4.82
CA ALA A 820 -41.97 16.28 4.13
C ALA A 820 -42.44 15.01 3.43
N LYS A 821 -41.56 14.33 2.68
CA LYS A 821 -41.88 13.04 2.01
C LYS A 821 -42.26 11.95 3.01
N ASP A 822 -41.55 11.86 4.13
CA ASP A 822 -41.84 10.89 5.20
C ASP A 822 -43.21 11.16 5.85
N HIS A 823 -43.55 12.44 6.13
CA HIS A 823 -44.85 12.81 6.68
C HIS A 823 -46.00 12.55 5.71
N LEU A 824 -45.77 12.79 4.42
CA LEU A 824 -46.74 12.57 3.34
C LEU A 824 -46.82 11.10 2.91
N ARG A 825 -45.96 10.21 3.46
CA ARG A 825 -45.87 8.78 3.13
C ARG A 825 -45.58 8.51 1.65
N LEU A 826 -44.83 9.40 1.00
CA LEU A 826 -44.49 9.31 -0.43
C LEU A 826 -43.26 8.43 -0.70
N GLY A 827 -42.56 7.96 0.34
CA GLY A 827 -41.27 7.26 0.19
C GLY A 827 -40.14 8.22 -0.24
N LEU A 828 -38.89 7.75 -0.22
CA LEU A 828 -37.72 8.60 -0.53
C LEU A 828 -37.73 9.14 -1.98
N ASP A 829 -38.26 8.36 -2.91
CA ASP A 829 -38.31 8.66 -4.34
C ASP A 829 -39.64 9.30 -4.79
N GLY A 830 -40.62 9.43 -3.90
CA GLY A 830 -41.88 10.08 -4.24
C GLY A 830 -41.68 11.56 -4.58
N THR A 831 -42.31 12.02 -5.66
CA THR A 831 -42.32 13.43 -6.04
C THR A 831 -43.34 14.19 -5.21
N LEU A 832 -43.00 15.42 -4.82
CA LEU A 832 -43.98 16.33 -4.25
C LEU A 832 -44.78 16.93 -5.40
N ASP A 833 -46.09 16.71 -5.43
CA ASP A 833 -46.94 17.19 -6.52
C ASP A 833 -47.18 18.71 -6.41
N GLY A 834 -46.50 19.47 -7.27
CA GLY A 834 -46.66 20.91 -7.40
C GLY A 834 -45.59 21.56 -8.29
N SER A 835 -45.73 22.85 -8.54
CA SER A 835 -44.73 23.65 -9.27
C SER A 835 -44.12 24.71 -8.36
N VAL A 836 -42.84 24.99 -8.60
CA VAL A 836 -42.09 26.09 -7.96
C VAL A 836 -41.91 27.17 -9.02
N GLY A 837 -42.29 28.39 -8.68
CA GLY A 837 -42.07 29.61 -9.46
C GLY A 837 -40.77 30.30 -9.04
N ASP A 838 -40.82 31.63 -8.88
CA ASP A 838 -39.65 32.43 -8.50
C ASP A 838 -39.04 31.93 -7.18
N PHE A 839 -37.77 31.51 -7.25
CA PHE A 839 -36.96 31.03 -6.13
C PHE A 839 -35.78 31.98 -5.91
N GLU A 840 -35.63 32.46 -4.68
CA GLU A 840 -34.55 33.34 -4.25
C GLU A 840 -33.92 32.79 -2.98
N ALA A 841 -32.61 32.54 -3.01
CA ALA A 841 -31.84 32.08 -1.86
C ALA A 841 -30.87 33.17 -1.39
N VAL A 842 -30.99 33.55 -0.12
CA VAL A 842 -30.14 34.56 0.51
C VAL A 842 -29.18 33.87 1.47
N VAL A 843 -27.89 33.87 1.10
CA VAL A 843 -26.82 33.18 1.84
C VAL A 843 -26.78 33.64 3.30
N GLY A 844 -26.78 32.68 4.23
CA GLY A 844 -26.74 32.93 5.68
C GLY A 844 -28.06 33.40 6.29
N LYS A 845 -29.13 33.54 5.51
CA LYS A 845 -30.45 34.00 5.98
C LYS A 845 -31.57 32.98 5.75
N GLY A 846 -31.80 32.56 4.51
CA GLY A 846 -32.92 31.69 4.16
C GLY A 846 -33.28 31.69 2.67
N ILE A 847 -34.45 31.14 2.35
CA ILE A 847 -35.02 31.08 1.00
C ILE A 847 -36.41 31.72 0.95
N ALA A 848 -36.76 32.26 -0.22
CA ALA A 848 -38.10 32.67 -0.59
C ALA A 848 -38.49 31.97 -1.89
N ALA A 849 -39.67 31.34 -1.94
CA ALA A 849 -40.14 30.66 -3.14
C ALA A 849 -41.64 30.87 -3.34
N THR A 850 -42.08 31.10 -4.57
CA THR A 850 -43.51 31.03 -4.89
C THR A 850 -43.86 29.60 -5.28
N VAL A 851 -44.75 28.94 -4.55
CA VAL A 851 -45.09 27.53 -4.77
C VAL A 851 -46.59 27.34 -5.04
N GLU A 852 -46.91 26.41 -5.93
CA GLU A 852 -48.27 26.02 -6.29
C GLU A 852 -48.42 24.50 -6.08
N ALA A 853 -49.14 24.09 -5.04
CA ALA A 853 -49.35 22.68 -4.72
C ALA A 853 -50.51 22.08 -5.54
N ALA A 854 -50.30 20.94 -6.19
CA ALA A 854 -51.32 20.29 -7.02
C ALA A 854 -52.52 19.75 -6.22
N ILE A 855 -52.33 19.52 -4.92
CA ILE A 855 -53.33 19.00 -3.97
C ILE A 855 -54.37 20.08 -3.60
N SER A 856 -54.08 21.37 -3.83
CA SER A 856 -55.02 22.45 -3.53
C SER A 856 -56.12 22.54 -4.60
N ARG A 857 -57.39 22.40 -4.19
CA ARG A 857 -58.57 22.53 -5.08
C ARG A 857 -58.67 23.88 -5.78
N GLU A 858 -57.96 24.90 -5.29
CA GLU A 858 -58.02 26.28 -5.79
C GLU A 858 -56.79 26.71 -6.62
N ARG A 859 -55.76 25.85 -6.82
CA ARG A 859 -54.50 26.21 -7.52
C ARG A 859 -53.95 27.59 -7.12
N GLN A 860 -54.01 27.91 -5.83
CA GLN A 860 -53.49 29.17 -5.32
C GLN A 860 -51.97 29.12 -5.22
N ARG A 861 -51.33 30.22 -5.65
CA ARG A 861 -49.89 30.45 -5.49
C ARG A 861 -49.62 31.00 -4.10
N HIS A 862 -48.73 30.34 -3.37
CA HIS A 862 -48.30 30.74 -2.03
C HIS A 862 -46.85 31.20 -2.07
N ARG A 863 -46.56 32.39 -1.52
CA ARG A 863 -45.18 32.83 -1.26
C ARG A 863 -44.71 32.19 0.04
N VAL A 864 -43.74 31.29 -0.02
CA VAL A 864 -43.15 30.59 1.14
C VAL A 864 -41.80 31.21 1.48
N LEU A 865 -41.59 31.46 2.77
CA LEU A 865 -40.37 32.03 3.33
C LEU A 865 -39.84 31.07 4.40
N ILE A 866 -38.58 30.65 4.28
CA ILE A 866 -37.94 29.74 5.24
C ILE A 866 -36.57 30.29 5.60
N GLY A 867 -36.27 30.47 6.89
CA GLY A 867 -34.98 31.02 7.29
C GLY A 867 -34.87 31.36 8.77
N ASN A 868 -33.84 32.13 9.11
CA ASN A 868 -33.65 32.64 10.46
C ASN A 868 -34.68 33.76 10.81
N ALA A 869 -34.85 34.06 12.10
CA ALA A 869 -35.81 35.07 12.54
C ALA A 869 -35.54 36.46 11.91
N SER A 870 -34.27 36.85 11.80
CA SER A 870 -33.87 38.14 11.22
C SER A 870 -34.30 38.31 9.75
N TYR A 871 -34.34 37.21 8.99
CA TYR A 871 -34.75 37.18 7.60
C TYR A 871 -36.25 37.36 7.45
N LEU A 872 -37.04 36.61 8.22
CA LEU A 872 -38.50 36.72 8.21
C LEU A 872 -38.97 38.11 8.64
N ILE A 873 -38.31 38.70 9.64
CA ILE A 873 -38.60 40.07 10.09
C ILE A 873 -38.29 41.09 8.98
N SER A 874 -37.19 40.91 8.24
CA SER A 874 -36.84 41.80 7.12
C SER A 874 -37.83 41.75 5.95
N GLU A 875 -38.53 40.63 5.79
CA GLU A 875 -39.59 40.43 4.80
C GLU A 875 -40.99 40.84 5.31
N GLY A 876 -41.07 41.47 6.50
CA GLY A 876 -42.31 41.99 7.07
C GLY A 876 -43.19 40.95 7.76
N VAL A 877 -42.64 39.78 8.10
CA VAL A 877 -43.35 38.74 8.88
C VAL A 877 -43.23 39.05 10.38
N ASN A 878 -44.36 39.07 11.09
CA ASN A 878 -44.38 39.25 12.53
C ASN A 878 -44.07 37.92 13.24
N VAL A 879 -42.79 37.69 13.56
CA VAL A 879 -42.32 36.51 14.29
C VAL A 879 -42.65 36.71 15.78
N PRO A 880 -43.35 35.78 16.46
CA PRO A 880 -43.63 35.91 17.88
C PRO A 880 -42.31 35.99 18.67
N ASP A 881 -42.19 36.95 19.61
CA ASP A 881 -41.09 37.03 20.58
C ASP A 881 -41.15 35.83 21.55
N PHE A 882 -40.80 34.65 21.06
CA PHE A 882 -40.19 33.65 21.91
C PHE A 882 -38.73 34.07 22.02
N THR A 883 -38.35 34.49 23.22
CA THR A 883 -36.95 34.56 23.62
C THR A 883 -36.19 33.41 22.96
N ASP A 884 -35.07 33.71 22.31
CA ASP A 884 -33.92 32.82 22.25
C ASP A 884 -33.50 32.47 23.69
N GLU A 885 -34.37 31.81 24.46
CA GLU A 885 -33.91 30.98 25.55
C GLU A 885 -33.23 29.82 24.82
N PRO A 886 -31.88 29.72 24.83
CA PRO A 886 -31.30 28.41 24.73
C PRO A 886 -32.05 27.59 25.78
N LEU A 887 -32.60 26.44 25.41
CA LEU A 887 -33.15 25.50 26.37
C LEU A 887 -32.06 25.23 27.42
N THR A 888 -32.06 26.00 28.49
CA THR A 888 -31.18 25.87 29.63
C THR A 888 -31.42 24.46 30.17
N PRO A 889 -30.38 23.73 30.57
CA PRO A 889 -30.48 22.32 30.91
C PRO A 889 -31.53 22.17 32.01
N MET A 890 -32.64 21.48 31.70
CA MET A 890 -33.46 20.93 32.76
C MET A 890 -32.53 20.04 33.57
N ALA A 891 -32.32 20.43 34.84
CA ALA A 891 -31.57 19.68 35.83
C ALA A 891 -31.93 18.18 35.77
N PRO A 892 -30.99 17.27 36.09
CA PRO A 892 -31.26 15.84 36.08
C PRO A 892 -32.31 15.54 37.15
N SER A 893 -33.59 15.46 36.74
CA SER A 893 -34.62 14.87 37.57
C SER A 893 -34.30 13.39 37.68
N ALA A 894 -33.90 13.00 38.89
CA ALA A 894 -33.51 11.67 39.28
C ALA A 894 -34.68 10.68 39.14
N ASN A 895 -34.90 10.13 37.93
CA ASN A 895 -35.71 8.93 37.72
C ASN A 895 -35.34 8.25 36.38
N PRO A 896 -34.52 7.18 36.37
CA PRO A 896 -34.06 6.51 35.14
C PRO A 896 -35.02 5.38 34.69
N ARG A 897 -36.34 5.58 34.75
CA ARG A 897 -37.32 4.56 34.36
C ARG A 897 -38.48 5.14 33.58
N GLY A 898 -38.41 4.99 32.26
CA GLY A 898 -39.58 5.04 31.36
C GLY A 898 -39.69 6.31 30.52
N GLY A 899 -39.23 6.24 29.27
CA GLY A 899 -39.50 7.25 28.23
C GLY A 899 -38.35 7.37 27.24
N ALA A 900 -38.60 7.06 25.97
CA ALA A 900 -37.64 7.27 24.88
C ALA A 900 -37.34 8.77 24.74
N GLN A 901 -36.26 9.25 25.36
CA GLN A 901 -35.77 10.62 25.19
C GLN A 901 -35.08 10.77 23.83
N SER A 902 -35.46 11.81 23.10
CA SER A 902 -34.98 12.14 21.75
C SER A 902 -33.47 12.36 21.70
N ARG A 903 -32.74 11.55 20.92
CA ARG A 903 -31.25 11.54 20.76
C ARG A 903 -30.76 12.60 19.76
N SER A 904 -31.06 13.87 20.03
CA SER A 904 -30.80 15.01 19.12
C SER A 904 -29.52 15.76 19.52
N ALA A 905 -28.61 16.03 18.57
CA ALA A 905 -27.29 16.68 18.77
C ALA A 905 -27.35 18.20 19.02
N GLY A 906 -28.43 18.72 19.59
CA GLY A 906 -28.75 20.15 19.61
C GLY A 906 -29.59 20.55 18.41
N ILE A 907 -30.50 21.51 18.62
CA ILE A 907 -31.56 21.84 17.66
C ILE A 907 -31.26 23.20 17.03
N THR A 908 -30.99 23.21 15.73
CA THR A 908 -30.99 24.41 14.91
C THR A 908 -32.43 24.73 14.55
N THR A 909 -32.96 25.81 15.10
CA THR A 909 -34.34 26.26 14.83
C THR A 909 -34.36 27.13 13.59
N ILE A 910 -35.18 26.75 12.62
CA ILE A 910 -35.51 27.55 11.44
C ILE A 910 -37.00 27.89 11.48
N HIS A 911 -37.33 29.07 10.99
CA HIS A 911 -38.68 29.61 11.01
C HIS A 911 -39.30 29.55 9.62
N THR A 912 -40.61 29.31 9.58
CA THR A 912 -41.36 29.16 8.33
C THR A 912 -42.51 30.16 8.31
N ALA A 913 -42.73 30.77 7.16
CA ALA A 913 -43.84 31.68 6.92
C ALA A 913 -44.45 31.47 5.52
N ILE A 914 -45.74 31.72 5.42
CA ILE A 914 -46.51 31.65 4.17
C ILE A 914 -47.23 33.00 4.00
N GLY A 915 -46.96 33.70 2.90
CA GLY A 915 -47.33 35.09 2.71
C GLY A 915 -46.65 35.99 3.73
N THR A 916 -47.44 36.77 4.46
CA THR A 916 -46.99 37.60 5.60
C THR A 916 -47.25 36.94 6.95
N THR A 917 -47.76 35.71 6.96
CA THR A 917 -48.13 35.00 8.19
C THR A 917 -47.08 33.99 8.61
N TYR A 918 -46.69 34.06 9.87
CA TYR A 918 -45.84 33.08 10.52
C TYR A 918 -46.56 31.75 10.67
N THR A 919 -45.95 30.64 10.24
CA THR A 919 -46.60 29.32 10.21
C THR A 919 -45.98 28.29 11.15
N GLY A 920 -44.73 28.49 11.59
CA GLY A 920 -44.12 27.59 12.56
C GLY A 920 -42.60 27.63 12.65
N THR A 921 -42.07 26.70 13.43
CA THR A 921 -40.63 26.39 13.52
C THR A 921 -40.34 24.95 13.20
N LEU A 922 -39.26 24.72 12.46
CA LEU A 922 -38.64 23.41 12.26
C LEU A 922 -37.34 23.36 13.07
N GLY A 923 -37.22 22.40 13.96
CA GLY A 923 -36.01 22.12 14.73
C GLY A 923 -35.22 21.02 14.06
N LEU A 924 -34.08 21.38 13.47
CA LEU A 924 -33.19 20.43 12.82
C LEU A 924 -32.12 19.98 13.80
N SER A 925 -31.74 18.71 13.77
CA SER A 925 -30.56 18.26 14.50
C SER A 925 -29.85 17.17 13.73
N ASP A 926 -28.55 17.05 13.97
CA ASP A 926 -27.85 15.84 13.61
C ASP A 926 -28.21 14.70 14.56
N THR A 927 -28.13 13.48 14.08
CA THR A 927 -28.41 12.27 14.86
C THR A 927 -27.11 11.63 15.29
N ILE A 928 -27.03 11.26 16.57
CA ILE A 928 -25.86 10.56 17.11
C ILE A 928 -25.87 9.11 16.60
N LYS A 929 -24.70 8.59 16.20
CA LYS A 929 -24.58 7.18 15.79
C LYS A 929 -24.97 6.25 16.96
N PRO A 930 -25.72 5.16 16.73
CA PRO A 930 -26.13 4.24 17.79
C PRO A 930 -24.96 3.67 18.60
N SER A 931 -23.80 3.50 17.97
CA SER A 931 -22.56 2.97 18.56
C SER A 931 -21.73 4.02 19.31
N ALA A 932 -22.05 5.32 19.22
CA ALA A 932 -21.21 6.39 19.77
C ALA A 932 -21.07 6.32 21.30
N ARG A 933 -22.19 6.24 22.03
CA ARG A 933 -22.18 6.12 23.49
C ARG A 933 -21.50 4.84 23.97
N ALA A 934 -21.77 3.71 23.32
CA ALA A 934 -21.11 2.45 23.61
C ALA A 934 -19.59 2.54 23.40
N THR A 935 -19.14 3.33 22.42
CA THR A 935 -17.72 3.57 22.12
C THR A 935 -17.04 4.35 23.25
N ILE A 936 -17.66 5.44 23.72
CA ILE A 936 -17.12 6.21 24.85
C ILE A 936 -17.05 5.34 26.11
N LEU A 937 -18.11 4.59 26.44
CA LEU A 937 -18.12 3.65 27.57
C LEU A 937 -17.03 2.57 27.46
N ALA A 938 -16.77 2.08 26.25
CA ALA A 938 -15.69 1.13 26.00
C ALA A 938 -14.30 1.75 26.24
N LEU A 939 -14.09 3.00 25.82
CA LEU A 939 -12.84 3.74 26.06
C LEU A 939 -12.62 4.02 27.54
N THR A 940 -13.66 4.47 28.25
CA THR A 940 -13.61 4.68 29.71
C THR A 940 -13.27 3.38 30.44
N ARG A 941 -13.85 2.25 30.02
CA ARG A 941 -13.54 0.91 30.59
C ARG A 941 -12.09 0.47 30.32
N LEU A 942 -11.49 0.94 29.23
CA LEU A 942 -10.08 0.72 28.91
C LEU A 942 -9.14 1.69 29.64
N GLY A 943 -9.67 2.60 30.46
CA GLY A 943 -8.91 3.59 31.22
C GLY A 943 -8.45 4.79 30.40
N MET A 944 -9.14 5.11 29.30
CA MET A 944 -8.86 6.27 28.45
C MET A 944 -9.90 7.36 28.66
N THR A 945 -9.48 8.63 28.63
CA THR A 945 -10.38 9.79 28.65
C THR A 945 -10.72 10.22 27.21
N ALA A 946 -11.86 10.90 27.04
CA ALA A 946 -12.33 11.31 25.73
C ALA A 946 -12.76 12.78 25.75
N SER A 947 -12.47 13.52 24.68
CA SER A 947 -12.89 14.91 24.49
C SER A 947 -13.56 15.10 23.13
N ILE A 948 -14.37 16.16 23.00
CA ILE A 948 -14.99 16.56 21.73
C ILE A 948 -14.34 17.85 21.27
N VAL A 949 -13.88 17.89 20.02
CA VAL A 949 -13.40 19.11 19.36
C VAL A 949 -14.22 19.33 18.09
N THR A 950 -14.95 20.44 18.00
CA THR A 950 -15.86 20.70 16.88
C THR A 950 -15.88 22.18 16.47
N GLY A 951 -16.15 22.43 15.18
CA GLY A 951 -16.42 23.77 14.66
C GLY A 951 -17.83 24.29 14.97
N ASP A 952 -18.71 23.44 15.48
CA ASP A 952 -20.11 23.78 15.75
C ASP A 952 -20.27 24.64 17.03
N THR A 953 -21.47 25.16 17.25
CA THR A 953 -21.79 25.98 18.42
C THR A 953 -21.64 25.21 19.72
N SER A 954 -21.26 25.92 20.79
CA SER A 954 -21.06 25.35 22.13
C SER A 954 -22.30 24.63 22.68
N SER A 955 -23.49 25.18 22.44
CA SER A 955 -24.76 24.58 22.85
C SER A 955 -24.99 23.20 22.23
N SER A 956 -24.71 23.05 20.93
CA SER A 956 -24.82 21.76 20.24
C SER A 956 -23.78 20.75 20.74
N ALA A 957 -22.53 21.18 20.91
CA ALA A 957 -21.45 20.33 21.38
C ALA A 957 -21.69 19.76 22.79
N LEU A 958 -22.16 20.60 23.73
CA LEU A 958 -22.48 20.18 25.10
C LEU A 958 -23.64 19.18 25.16
N ILE A 959 -24.65 19.33 24.31
CA ILE A 959 -25.78 18.39 24.24
C ILE A 959 -25.30 17.01 23.73
N VAL A 960 -24.45 16.99 22.71
CA VAL A 960 -23.85 15.73 22.22
C VAL A 960 -22.99 15.09 23.31
N ALA A 961 -22.12 15.87 23.95
CA ALA A 961 -21.25 15.41 25.04
C ALA A 961 -22.05 14.75 26.16
N ALA A 962 -23.13 15.39 26.63
CA ALA A 962 -24.00 14.86 27.67
C ALA A 962 -24.68 13.53 27.25
N GLN A 963 -25.05 13.38 25.98
CA GLN A 963 -25.68 12.16 25.47
C GLN A 963 -24.70 11.00 25.31
N VAL A 964 -23.46 11.26 24.88
CA VAL A 964 -22.43 10.21 24.74
C VAL A 964 -21.71 9.90 26.05
N GLY A 965 -21.77 10.79 27.04
CA GLY A 965 -21.15 10.63 28.36
C GLY A 965 -19.74 11.23 28.47
N ILE A 966 -19.48 12.36 27.81
CA ILE A 966 -18.25 13.15 27.94
C ILE A 966 -18.52 14.35 28.85
N ASP A 967 -17.59 14.63 29.77
CA ASP A 967 -17.70 15.73 30.73
C ASP A 967 -17.63 17.09 30.04
N SER A 968 -18.34 18.08 30.58
CA SER A 968 -18.42 19.43 29.97
C SER A 968 -17.09 20.18 29.92
N GLU A 969 -16.12 19.78 30.74
CA GLU A 969 -14.77 20.37 30.77
C GLU A 969 -13.92 19.92 29.57
N ASP A 970 -14.24 18.76 28.97
CA ASP A 970 -13.53 18.15 27.85
C ASP A 970 -14.21 18.44 26.49
N VAL A 971 -14.97 19.54 26.41
CA VAL A 971 -15.68 19.97 25.18
C VAL A 971 -15.10 21.28 24.67
N HIS A 972 -14.49 21.22 23.48
CA HIS A 972 -13.97 22.37 22.76
C HIS A 972 -14.83 22.64 21.52
N ALA A 973 -15.65 23.69 21.58
CA ALA A 973 -16.56 24.06 20.50
C ALA A 973 -16.09 25.30 19.74
N SER A 974 -16.67 25.53 18.56
CA SER A 974 -16.38 26.67 17.69
C SER A 974 -14.88 26.80 17.32
N ALA A 975 -14.20 25.66 17.20
CA ALA A 975 -12.78 25.58 16.89
C ALA A 975 -12.53 25.62 15.37
N THR A 976 -11.61 26.48 14.93
CA THR A 976 -11.09 26.47 13.55
C THR A 976 -10.09 25.32 13.34
N PRO A 977 -9.74 24.92 12.10
CA PRO A 977 -8.74 23.88 11.87
C PRO A 977 -7.38 24.12 12.55
N GLN A 978 -6.93 25.38 12.61
CA GLN A 978 -5.72 25.78 13.34
C GLN A 978 -5.90 25.60 14.86
N ASP A 979 -7.07 25.95 15.40
CA ASP A 979 -7.36 25.77 16.82
C ASP A 979 -7.40 24.29 17.18
N LYS A 980 -7.95 23.42 16.32
CA LYS A 980 -7.94 21.96 16.53
C LYS A 980 -6.52 21.43 16.73
N LYS A 981 -5.58 21.87 15.89
CA LYS A 981 -4.15 21.53 16.02
C LYS A 981 -3.54 22.07 17.32
N ALA A 982 -3.86 23.32 17.68
CA ALA A 982 -3.37 23.93 18.92
C ALA A 982 -3.87 23.19 20.16
N ILE A 983 -5.14 22.76 20.18
CA ILE A 983 -5.75 21.98 21.26
C ILE A 983 -5.04 20.62 21.40
N ILE A 984 -4.77 19.93 20.29
CA ILE A 984 -4.01 18.67 20.32
C ILE A 984 -2.61 18.88 20.90
N SER A 985 -1.92 19.94 20.46
CA SER A 985 -0.58 20.28 20.97
C SER A 985 -0.60 20.63 22.47
N ASP A 986 -1.65 21.32 22.94
CA ASP A 986 -1.83 21.62 24.37
C ASP A 986 -2.04 20.34 25.18
N LEU A 987 -2.91 19.43 24.73
CA LEU A 987 -3.12 18.12 25.37
C LEU A 987 -1.83 17.29 25.42
N GLN A 988 -1.05 17.28 24.32
CA GLN A 988 0.27 16.63 24.28
C GLN A 988 1.26 17.25 25.27
N SER A 989 1.27 18.57 25.40
CA SER A 989 2.15 19.28 26.36
C SER A 989 1.84 18.96 27.82
N ARG A 990 0.59 18.59 28.13
CA ARG A 990 0.14 18.12 29.44
C ARG A 990 0.55 16.66 29.73
N GLY A 991 1.22 15.99 28.80
CA GLY A 991 1.70 14.61 28.92
C GLY A 991 0.70 13.55 28.46
N TYR A 992 -0.39 13.94 27.79
CA TYR A 992 -1.28 12.98 27.13
C TYR A 992 -0.65 12.49 25.82
N VAL A 993 -0.89 11.21 25.51
CA VAL A 993 -0.65 10.63 24.19
C VAL A 993 -1.99 10.58 23.49
N VAL A 994 -2.15 11.43 22.48
CA VAL A 994 -3.45 11.84 21.98
C VAL A 994 -3.77 11.10 20.68
N ALA A 995 -4.92 10.43 20.65
CA ALA A 995 -5.54 9.96 19.42
C ALA A 995 -6.54 11.02 18.93
N MET A 996 -6.51 11.39 17.65
CA MET A 996 -7.55 12.21 17.03
C MET A 996 -8.40 11.33 16.10
N VAL A 997 -9.72 11.40 16.23
CA VAL A 997 -10.68 10.71 15.34
C VAL A 997 -11.43 11.75 14.51
N GLY A 998 -11.40 11.64 13.19
CA GLY A 998 -12.11 12.57 12.31
C GLY A 998 -12.33 12.03 10.91
N ASP A 999 -13.19 12.68 10.15
CA ASP A 999 -13.54 12.31 8.78
C ASP A 999 -13.47 13.50 7.80
N GLY A 1000 -13.41 14.74 8.29
CA GLY A 1000 -13.42 15.93 7.47
C GLY A 1000 -12.04 16.37 6.95
N ILE A 1001 -12.03 17.11 5.85
CA ILE A 1001 -10.84 17.85 5.35
C ILE A 1001 -10.31 18.79 6.44
N ASN A 1002 -11.25 19.39 7.20
CA ASN A 1002 -10.97 20.29 8.33
C ASN A 1002 -10.19 19.60 9.46
N ASP A 1003 -10.21 18.28 9.52
CA ASP A 1003 -9.55 17.48 10.56
C ASP A 1003 -8.18 16.99 10.13
N SER A 1004 -7.86 17.02 8.82
CA SER A 1004 -6.58 16.53 8.31
C SER A 1004 -5.34 17.16 8.99
N PRO A 1005 -5.28 18.47 9.32
CA PRO A 1005 -4.13 19.03 10.02
C PRO A 1005 -4.05 18.57 11.48
N ALA A 1006 -5.20 18.32 12.09
CA ALA A 1006 -5.33 17.84 13.46
C ALA A 1006 -4.92 16.36 13.55
N LEU A 1007 -5.42 15.52 12.64
CA LEU A 1007 -5.08 14.10 12.47
C LEU A 1007 -3.57 13.89 12.28
N ALA A 1008 -2.92 14.72 11.46
CA ALA A 1008 -1.48 14.66 11.23
C ALA A 1008 -0.65 15.14 12.44
N SER A 1009 -1.20 16.01 13.28
CA SER A 1009 -0.52 16.53 14.48
C SER A 1009 -0.65 15.62 15.71
N ALA A 1010 -1.69 14.79 15.75
CA ALA A 1010 -1.92 13.84 16.81
C ALA A 1010 -0.84 12.75 16.83
N ASP A 1011 -0.62 12.13 17.99
CA ASP A 1011 0.30 10.98 18.09
C ASP A 1011 -0.19 9.80 17.25
N ILE A 1012 -1.52 9.67 17.15
CA ILE A 1012 -2.22 8.75 16.25
C ILE A 1012 -3.45 9.46 15.66
N GLY A 1013 -3.48 9.64 14.34
CA GLY A 1013 -4.72 10.01 13.63
C GLY A 1013 -5.53 8.77 13.27
N ILE A 1014 -6.85 8.79 13.50
CA ILE A 1014 -7.79 7.73 13.14
C ILE A 1014 -8.85 8.33 12.19
N ALA A 1015 -8.91 7.84 10.96
CA ALA A 1015 -9.91 8.24 9.98
C ALA A 1015 -10.98 7.16 9.77
N LEU A 1016 -12.20 7.60 9.47
CA LEU A 1016 -13.29 6.75 8.98
C LEU A 1016 -13.24 6.71 7.44
N SER A 1017 -13.70 5.61 6.83
CA SER A 1017 -13.72 5.44 5.36
C SER A 1017 -14.69 6.36 4.62
N THR A 1018 -15.68 6.94 5.31
CA THR A 1018 -16.48 8.05 4.77
C THR A 1018 -15.70 9.36 4.68
N GLY A 1019 -14.54 9.42 5.32
CA GLY A 1019 -13.73 10.61 5.37
C GLY A 1019 -13.13 10.95 4.02
N THR A 1020 -12.80 12.22 3.86
CA THR A 1020 -12.14 12.70 2.64
C THR A 1020 -10.77 12.07 2.44
N ASP A 1021 -10.33 11.93 1.20
CA ASP A 1021 -9.04 11.31 0.86
C ASP A 1021 -7.87 11.95 1.62
N VAL A 1022 -7.93 13.27 1.83
CA VAL A 1022 -6.95 14.04 2.62
C VAL A 1022 -6.93 13.60 4.10
N ALA A 1023 -8.10 13.33 4.70
CA ALA A 1023 -8.20 12.84 6.07
C ALA A 1023 -7.70 11.38 6.18
N MET A 1024 -8.04 10.54 5.20
CA MET A 1024 -7.53 9.16 5.13
C MET A 1024 -6.01 9.14 4.96
N GLU A 1025 -5.44 10.02 4.14
CA GLU A 1025 -3.99 10.14 3.93
C GLU A 1025 -3.27 10.58 5.20
N ALA A 1026 -3.78 11.61 5.88
CA ALA A 1026 -3.22 12.14 7.12
C ALA A 1026 -3.30 11.17 8.32
N ALA A 1027 -4.29 10.28 8.36
CA ALA A 1027 -4.49 9.36 9.48
C ALA A 1027 -3.52 8.18 9.48
N SER A 1028 -3.12 7.74 10.68
CA SER A 1028 -2.28 6.56 10.90
C SER A 1028 -3.09 5.26 11.01
N ILE A 1029 -4.38 5.34 11.36
CA ILE A 1029 -5.31 4.20 11.37
C ILE A 1029 -6.53 4.59 10.54
N VAL A 1030 -6.96 3.71 9.64
CA VAL A 1030 -8.15 3.91 8.80
C VAL A 1030 -9.14 2.80 9.10
N LEU A 1031 -10.38 3.17 9.41
CA LEU A 1031 -11.47 2.26 9.71
C LEU A 1031 -12.41 2.15 8.50
N MET A 1032 -12.57 0.94 7.98
CA MET A 1032 -13.37 0.67 6.78
C MET A 1032 -14.87 0.69 7.05
N SER A 1033 -15.30 0.33 8.26
CA SER A 1033 -16.71 0.41 8.67
C SER A 1033 -17.10 1.83 9.05
N THR A 1034 -18.19 2.31 8.45
CA THR A 1034 -18.73 3.65 8.66
C THR A 1034 -19.76 3.71 9.80
N THR A 1035 -20.35 2.56 10.12
CA THR A 1035 -21.47 2.38 11.04
C THR A 1035 -21.02 1.95 12.44
N ASP A 1036 -19.93 1.17 12.53
CA ASP A 1036 -19.41 0.65 13.78
C ASP A 1036 -18.25 1.49 14.36
N LEU A 1037 -18.57 2.59 15.06
CA LEU A 1037 -17.58 3.39 15.81
C LEU A 1037 -16.81 2.59 16.87
N LEU A 1038 -17.38 1.47 17.25
CA LEU A 1038 -16.91 0.55 18.25
C LEU A 1038 -15.64 -0.19 17.73
N ALA A 1039 -15.33 -0.07 16.42
CA ALA A 1039 -14.05 -0.42 15.82
C ALA A 1039 -12.86 0.44 16.32
N ILE A 1040 -13.10 1.67 16.78
CA ILE A 1040 -12.05 2.55 17.34
C ILE A 1040 -11.40 1.90 18.58
N PRO A 1041 -12.13 1.58 19.66
CA PRO A 1041 -11.54 0.89 20.81
C PRO A 1041 -11.06 -0.52 20.45
N ALA A 1042 -11.66 -1.18 19.46
CA ALA A 1042 -11.19 -2.48 18.97
C ALA A 1042 -9.78 -2.38 18.36
N SER A 1043 -9.49 -1.34 17.58
CA SER A 1043 -8.17 -1.10 16.97
C SER A 1043 -7.07 -0.89 18.01
N LEU A 1044 -7.40 -0.18 19.11
CA LEU A 1044 -6.49 0.03 20.23
C LEU A 1044 -6.24 -1.26 21.02
N VAL A 1045 -7.29 -2.08 21.24
CA VAL A 1045 -7.14 -3.39 21.89
C VAL A 1045 -6.34 -4.36 21.01
N LEU A 1046 -6.57 -4.36 19.69
CA LEU A 1046 -5.81 -5.16 18.75
C LEU A 1046 -4.32 -4.77 18.78
N SER A 1047 -4.01 -3.47 18.74
CA SER A 1047 -2.64 -2.96 18.85
C SER A 1047 -1.96 -3.41 20.14
N LYS A 1048 -2.67 -3.32 21.29
CA LYS A 1048 -2.19 -3.84 22.58
C LYS A 1048 -1.97 -5.36 22.56
N ALA A 1049 -2.86 -6.12 21.92
CA ALA A 1049 -2.74 -7.58 21.81
C ALA A 1049 -1.54 -8.00 20.95
N ILE A 1050 -1.29 -7.30 19.83
CA ILE A 1050 -0.12 -7.53 18.97
C ILE A 1050 1.15 -7.23 19.75
N PHE A 1051 1.23 -6.09 20.44
CA PHE A 1051 2.40 -5.74 21.25
C PHE A 1051 2.64 -6.65 22.44
N ALA A 1052 1.58 -7.09 23.12
CA ALA A 1052 1.69 -8.10 24.16
C ALA A 1052 2.29 -9.40 23.62
N ARG A 1053 1.90 -9.79 22.38
CA ARG A 1053 2.44 -10.95 21.69
C ARG A 1053 3.92 -10.78 21.33
N ILE A 1054 4.31 -9.60 20.84
CA ILE A 1054 5.72 -9.26 20.55
C ILE A 1054 6.56 -9.39 21.82
N LYS A 1055 6.13 -8.77 22.93
CA LYS A 1055 6.82 -8.85 24.23
C LYS A 1055 6.94 -10.29 24.73
N LEU A 1056 5.87 -11.07 24.61
CA LEU A 1056 5.86 -12.48 24.99
C LEU A 1056 6.86 -13.29 24.13
N ASN A 1057 6.86 -13.10 22.82
CA ASN A 1057 7.76 -13.79 21.90
C ASN A 1057 9.23 -13.42 22.17
N LEU A 1058 9.52 -12.14 22.42
CA LEU A 1058 10.85 -11.67 22.79
C LEU A 1058 11.30 -12.28 24.13
N ALA A 1059 10.39 -12.32 25.12
CA ALA A 1059 10.66 -12.94 26.41
C ALA A 1059 10.96 -14.43 26.28
N TRP A 1060 10.17 -15.19 25.50
CA TRP A 1060 10.46 -16.60 25.23
C TRP A 1060 11.83 -16.78 24.56
N ALA A 1061 12.12 -16.01 23.50
CA ALA A 1061 13.39 -16.08 22.79
C ALA A 1061 14.60 -15.84 23.71
N CYS A 1062 14.52 -14.83 24.59
CA CYS A 1062 15.57 -14.53 25.56
C CYS A 1062 15.66 -15.56 26.69
N MET A 1063 14.53 -16.08 27.17
CA MET A 1063 14.48 -17.01 28.31
C MET A 1063 15.19 -18.33 28.00
N TYR A 1064 14.99 -18.91 26.80
CA TYR A 1064 15.71 -20.12 26.39
C TYR A 1064 17.23 -19.90 26.44
N ASN A 1065 17.69 -18.77 25.88
CA ASN A 1065 19.10 -18.44 25.83
C ASN A 1065 19.68 -18.18 27.23
N PHE A 1066 18.96 -17.44 28.08
CA PHE A 1066 19.38 -17.14 29.45
C PHE A 1066 19.51 -18.40 30.31
N ILE A 1067 18.57 -19.34 30.20
CA ILE A 1067 18.59 -20.58 30.99
C ILE A 1067 19.65 -21.55 30.47
N GLY A 1068 19.75 -21.75 29.16
CA GLY A 1068 20.63 -22.80 28.63
C GLY A 1068 22.10 -22.40 28.43
N LEU A 1069 22.43 -21.09 28.37
CA LEU A 1069 23.81 -20.63 28.27
C LEU A 1069 24.68 -21.11 29.44
N PRO A 1070 24.25 -20.99 30.72
CA PRO A 1070 24.98 -21.57 31.86
C PRO A 1070 25.23 -23.08 31.76
N PHE A 1071 24.29 -23.84 31.19
CA PHE A 1071 24.46 -25.28 30.94
C PHE A 1071 25.48 -25.55 29.82
N ALA A 1072 25.48 -24.73 28.76
CA ALA A 1072 26.45 -24.83 27.68
C ALA A 1072 27.87 -24.42 28.13
N MET A 1073 27.98 -23.39 28.98
CA MET A 1073 29.22 -22.94 29.60
C MET A 1073 29.80 -23.95 30.60
N GLY A 1074 29.03 -24.97 30.97
CA GLY A 1074 29.49 -26.05 31.84
C GLY A 1074 29.49 -25.70 33.33
N PHE A 1075 28.81 -24.64 33.77
CA PHE A 1075 28.70 -24.32 35.21
C PHE A 1075 28.16 -25.50 36.04
N PHE A 1076 27.32 -26.34 35.42
CA PHE A 1076 26.73 -27.53 36.05
C PHE A 1076 27.50 -28.83 35.83
N LEU A 1077 28.71 -28.77 35.23
CA LEU A 1077 29.60 -29.93 35.09
C LEU A 1077 29.96 -30.63 36.42
N PRO A 1078 30.10 -29.94 37.57
CA PRO A 1078 30.30 -30.60 38.87
C PRO A 1078 29.15 -31.55 39.24
N TRP A 1079 27.92 -31.26 38.78
CA TRP A 1079 26.73 -32.11 38.96
C TRP A 1079 26.52 -33.11 37.80
N GLY A 1080 27.45 -33.19 36.85
CA GLY A 1080 27.39 -34.08 35.70
C GLY A 1080 26.41 -33.64 34.59
N LEU A 1081 25.88 -32.42 34.66
CA LEU A 1081 24.98 -31.89 33.64
C LEU A 1081 25.76 -31.06 32.63
N SER A 1082 25.81 -31.53 31.38
CA SER A 1082 26.42 -30.81 30.25
C SER A 1082 25.47 -30.77 29.06
N LEU A 1083 25.34 -29.63 28.40
CA LEU A 1083 24.50 -29.50 27.22
C LEU A 1083 25.26 -30.01 25.98
N HIS A 1084 24.74 -31.06 25.32
CA HIS A 1084 25.30 -31.49 24.04
C HIS A 1084 24.96 -30.46 22.94
N PRO A 1085 25.87 -30.13 22.00
CA PRO A 1085 25.58 -29.18 20.91
C PRO A 1085 24.35 -29.54 20.07
N MET A 1086 23.98 -30.82 20.00
CA MET A 1086 22.73 -31.24 19.35
C MET A 1086 21.48 -30.83 20.14
N ALA A 1087 21.48 -31.01 21.45
CA ALA A 1087 20.39 -30.56 22.31
C ALA A 1087 20.25 -29.03 22.24
N ALA A 1088 21.39 -28.33 22.06
CA ALA A 1088 21.40 -26.90 21.80
C ALA A 1088 20.72 -26.53 20.47
N GLY A 1089 21.07 -27.20 19.37
CA GLY A 1089 20.42 -27.00 18.07
C GLY A 1089 18.92 -27.33 18.06
N ALA A 1090 18.51 -28.39 18.77
CA ALA A 1090 17.11 -28.74 18.92
C ALA A 1090 16.32 -27.71 19.74
N ALA A 1091 16.88 -27.25 20.88
CA ALA A 1091 16.27 -26.21 21.69
C ALA A 1091 16.08 -24.90 20.91
N MET A 1092 17.04 -24.53 20.06
CA MET A 1092 16.94 -23.39 19.15
C MET A 1092 15.77 -23.54 18.16
N ALA A 1093 15.61 -24.71 17.53
CA ALA A 1093 14.49 -24.98 16.62
C ALA A 1093 13.14 -24.89 17.36
N CYS A 1094 13.04 -25.45 18.56
CA CYS A 1094 11.86 -25.35 19.41
C CYS A 1094 11.53 -23.90 19.78
N SER A 1095 12.53 -23.08 20.09
CA SER A 1095 12.37 -21.65 20.38
C SER A 1095 11.73 -20.92 19.18
N SER A 1096 12.25 -21.10 17.97
CA SER A 1096 11.70 -20.48 16.75
C SER A 1096 10.27 -20.96 16.46
N VAL A 1097 10.00 -22.26 16.59
CA VAL A 1097 8.65 -22.82 16.40
C VAL A 1097 7.67 -22.25 17.42
N SER A 1098 8.08 -22.10 18.69
CA SER A 1098 7.22 -21.53 19.73
C SER A 1098 6.82 -20.09 19.43
N VAL A 1099 7.75 -19.26 18.93
CA VAL A 1099 7.50 -17.87 18.54
C VAL A 1099 6.56 -17.79 17.32
N VAL A 1100 6.76 -18.64 16.32
CA VAL A 1100 5.89 -18.69 15.14
C VAL A 1100 4.48 -19.13 15.51
N MET A 1101 4.33 -20.19 16.31
CA MET A 1101 3.03 -20.68 16.76
C MET A 1101 2.30 -19.64 17.64
N SER A 1102 3.03 -18.98 18.53
CA SER A 1102 2.51 -17.86 19.33
C SER A 1102 2.00 -16.72 18.45
N SER A 1103 2.75 -16.36 17.40
CA SER A 1103 2.34 -15.31 16.45
C SER A 1103 1.12 -15.72 15.62
N LEU A 1104 1.06 -16.97 15.13
CA LEU A 1104 -0.08 -17.50 14.39
C LEU A 1104 -1.36 -17.55 15.24
N GLN A 1105 -1.25 -17.63 16.57
CA GLN A 1105 -2.41 -17.57 17.46
C GLN A 1105 -3.18 -16.24 17.34
N LEU A 1106 -2.55 -15.17 16.84
CA LEU A 1106 -3.24 -13.90 16.55
C LEU A 1106 -4.32 -14.05 15.46
N LYS A 1107 -4.27 -15.07 14.59
CA LYS A 1107 -5.34 -15.36 13.61
C LYS A 1107 -6.69 -15.68 14.26
N PHE A 1108 -6.69 -16.15 15.51
CA PHE A 1108 -7.90 -16.44 16.26
C PHE A 1108 -8.36 -15.25 17.11
N TRP A 1109 -7.72 -14.09 16.96
CA TRP A 1109 -8.15 -12.90 17.65
C TRP A 1109 -9.53 -12.49 17.16
N THR A 1110 -10.44 -12.32 18.11
CA THR A 1110 -11.79 -11.81 17.86
C THR A 1110 -12.04 -10.69 18.85
N ARG A 1111 -12.94 -9.80 18.46
CA ARG A 1111 -13.36 -8.68 19.30
C ARG A 1111 -13.83 -9.19 20.67
N PRO A 1112 -13.42 -8.55 21.79
CA PRO A 1112 -13.83 -8.99 23.12
C PRO A 1112 -15.36 -9.04 23.26
N LYS A 1113 -15.89 -10.11 23.88
CA LYS A 1113 -17.35 -10.34 24.00
C LYS A 1113 -18.12 -9.23 24.71
N TRP A 1114 -17.46 -8.49 25.62
CA TRP A 1114 -18.06 -7.35 26.32
C TRP A 1114 -18.20 -6.11 25.44
N MET A 1115 -17.50 -6.06 24.30
CA MET A 1115 -17.46 -4.93 23.38
C MET A 1115 -18.53 -5.08 22.30
N LYS A 1116 -19.79 -5.15 22.75
CA LYS A 1116 -20.99 -5.17 21.91
C LYS A 1116 -21.93 -4.04 22.35
N VAL A 1117 -22.66 -3.44 21.41
CA VAL A 1117 -23.53 -2.29 21.69
C VAL A 1117 -24.55 -2.66 22.77
N GLY A 1118 -25.26 -3.78 22.63
CA GLY A 1118 -26.28 -4.19 23.60
C GLY A 1118 -25.76 -4.52 25.01
N VAL A 1119 -24.46 -4.82 25.18
CA VAL A 1119 -23.86 -5.10 26.49
C VAL A 1119 -23.38 -3.82 27.17
N LEU A 1120 -22.82 -2.88 26.41
CA LEU A 1120 -22.29 -1.62 26.92
C LEU A 1120 -23.38 -0.56 27.10
N ASP A 1121 -24.35 -0.51 26.19
CA ASP A 1121 -25.52 0.35 26.25
C ASP A 1121 -26.81 -0.47 26.09
N PRO A 1122 -27.37 -1.00 27.19
CA PRO A 1122 -28.64 -1.75 27.16
C PRO A 1122 -29.85 -0.87 26.80
N SER A 1123 -29.69 0.45 26.66
CA SER A 1123 -30.73 1.37 26.20
C SER A 1123 -30.66 1.70 24.70
N ALA A 1124 -29.68 1.15 23.97
CA ALA A 1124 -29.53 1.36 22.53
C ALA A 1124 -30.54 0.54 21.71
N GLU A 1125 -31.07 1.12 20.63
CA GLU A 1125 -31.83 0.34 19.64
C GLU A 1125 -30.84 -0.43 18.79
N LEU A 1126 -30.82 -1.77 18.93
CA LEU A 1126 -29.90 -2.61 18.17
C LEU A 1126 -30.18 -2.49 16.65
N PRO A 1127 -29.15 -2.32 15.81
CA PRO A 1127 -29.28 -2.44 14.36
C PRO A 1127 -29.84 -3.83 13.99
N GLU A 1128 -30.63 -3.92 12.91
CA GLU A 1128 -31.28 -5.19 12.51
C GLU A 1128 -30.28 -6.35 12.33
N SER A 1129 -29.06 -6.04 11.87
CA SER A 1129 -27.96 -7.01 11.73
C SER A 1129 -27.53 -7.67 13.05
N GLU A 1130 -27.54 -6.95 14.17
CA GLU A 1130 -27.22 -7.52 15.50
C GLU A 1130 -28.39 -8.30 16.10
N LYS A 1131 -29.64 -7.85 15.87
CA LYS A 1131 -30.85 -8.56 16.31
C LYS A 1131 -30.98 -9.94 15.68
N ASP A 1132 -30.61 -10.08 14.41
CA ASP A 1132 -30.67 -11.37 13.70
C ASP A 1132 -29.48 -12.29 14.03
N ALA A 1133 -28.32 -11.74 14.38
CA ALA A 1133 -27.18 -12.52 14.90
C ALA A 1133 -27.48 -13.11 16.30
N GLU A 1134 -28.17 -12.37 17.17
CA GLU A 1134 -28.62 -12.89 18.48
C GLU A 1134 -29.68 -13.98 18.34
N ARG A 1135 -30.59 -13.88 17.36
CA ARG A 1135 -31.58 -14.93 17.06
C ARG A 1135 -30.93 -16.24 16.61
N ARG A 1136 -29.77 -16.20 15.94
CA ARG A 1136 -29.00 -17.39 15.53
C ARG A 1136 -28.11 -17.96 16.63
N GLY A 1137 -27.66 -17.14 17.59
CA GLY A 1137 -26.69 -17.53 18.63
C GLY A 1137 -27.28 -18.25 19.86
N GLY A 1138 -28.60 -18.43 19.95
CA GLY A 1138 -29.28 -19.00 21.12
C GLY A 1138 -29.18 -20.52 21.31
N GLY A 1139 -28.29 -21.22 20.59
CA GLY A 1139 -28.10 -22.66 20.69
C GLY A 1139 -27.13 -23.06 21.82
N SER A 1140 -27.53 -24.03 22.66
CA SER A 1140 -26.75 -24.58 23.77
C SER A 1140 -25.29 -24.91 23.40
N ILE A 1141 -24.37 -24.65 24.32
CA ILE A 1141 -22.89 -24.78 24.20
C ILE A 1141 -22.44 -26.16 23.69
N ILE A 1142 -23.26 -27.19 23.86
CA ILE A 1142 -22.97 -28.56 23.44
C ILE A 1142 -23.31 -28.80 21.96
N SER A 1143 -24.34 -28.14 21.40
CA SER A 1143 -24.67 -28.27 19.98
C SER A 1143 -23.70 -27.48 19.09
N SER A 1144 -23.25 -26.31 19.54
CA SER A 1144 -22.29 -25.46 18.82
C SER A 1144 -20.89 -26.07 18.73
N ALA A 1145 -20.44 -26.84 19.73
CA ALA A 1145 -19.18 -27.57 19.63
C ALA A 1145 -19.25 -28.74 18.62
N VAL A 1146 -20.40 -29.41 18.54
CA VAL A 1146 -20.62 -30.54 17.60
C VAL A 1146 -20.84 -30.03 16.18
N GLU A 1147 -21.54 -28.91 15.99
CA GLU A 1147 -21.65 -28.23 14.71
C GLU A 1147 -20.33 -27.64 14.25
N TRP A 1148 -19.53 -27.04 15.15
CA TRP A 1148 -18.19 -26.53 14.80
C TRP A 1148 -17.24 -27.64 14.35
N VAL A 1149 -17.28 -28.82 14.98
CA VAL A 1149 -16.49 -29.99 14.54
C VAL A 1149 -16.98 -30.51 13.19
N LYS A 1150 -18.31 -30.53 12.95
CA LYS A 1150 -18.88 -30.92 11.66
C LYS A 1150 -18.60 -29.92 10.55
N GLU A 1151 -18.71 -28.62 10.81
CA GLU A 1151 -18.41 -27.54 9.87
C GLU A 1151 -16.92 -27.43 9.60
N SER A 1152 -16.05 -27.64 10.59
CA SER A 1152 -14.59 -27.66 10.35
C SER A 1152 -14.15 -28.90 9.56
N LEU A 1153 -14.81 -30.05 9.72
CA LEU A 1153 -14.61 -31.23 8.86
C LEU A 1153 -15.19 -31.02 7.45
N ALA A 1154 -16.34 -30.36 7.32
CA ALA A 1154 -16.96 -30.03 6.04
C ALA A 1154 -16.17 -28.95 5.28
N ALA A 1155 -15.66 -27.92 5.97
CA ALA A 1155 -14.80 -26.87 5.41
C ALA A 1155 -13.43 -27.40 5.00
N ARG A 1156 -12.92 -28.46 5.67
CA ARG A 1156 -11.73 -29.19 5.22
C ARG A 1156 -11.97 -30.00 3.95
N LYS A 1157 -13.18 -30.51 3.76
CA LYS A 1157 -13.60 -31.22 2.55
C LYS A 1157 -13.83 -30.24 1.39
N ARG A 1158 -14.49 -29.11 1.67
CA ARG A 1158 -14.76 -28.03 0.71
C ARG A 1158 -13.49 -27.29 0.26
N ASN A 1159 -12.54 -27.01 1.16
CA ASN A 1159 -11.21 -26.47 0.78
C ASN A 1159 -10.34 -27.43 -0.05
N ARG A 1160 -10.67 -28.73 -0.08
CA ARG A 1160 -10.00 -29.71 -0.93
C ARG A 1160 -10.66 -29.83 -2.31
N GLU A 1161 -11.92 -29.42 -2.45
CA GLU A 1161 -12.70 -29.42 -3.69
C GLU A 1161 -12.71 -28.04 -4.39
N GLU A 1162 -12.63 -26.92 -3.65
CA GLU A 1162 -12.49 -25.55 -4.20
C GLU A 1162 -11.04 -25.17 -4.55
N ALA A 1163 -10.07 -26.06 -4.27
CA ALA A 1163 -8.74 -26.01 -4.87
C ALA A 1163 -8.77 -26.70 -6.25
N GLY A 1164 -9.65 -26.22 -7.14
CA GLY A 1164 -9.73 -26.63 -8.53
C GLY A 1164 -8.57 -26.09 -9.35
N TYR A 1165 -7.36 -26.56 -9.09
CA TYR A 1165 -6.34 -26.68 -10.12
C TYR A 1165 -6.58 -28.04 -10.77
N VAL A 1166 -7.21 -28.06 -11.94
CA VAL A 1166 -7.33 -29.29 -12.75
C VAL A 1166 -5.95 -29.55 -13.35
N PRO A 1167 -5.25 -30.63 -13.01
CA PRO A 1167 -4.08 -31.04 -13.78
C PRO A 1167 -4.59 -31.47 -15.16
N LEU A 1168 -4.25 -30.71 -16.20
CA LEU A 1168 -4.39 -31.12 -17.59
C LEU A 1168 -3.41 -32.28 -17.85
N ARG A 1169 -3.87 -33.50 -17.56
CA ARG A 1169 -3.29 -34.74 -18.05
C ARG A 1169 -4.41 -35.75 -18.16
N ASP A 1170 -4.55 -36.31 -19.36
CA ASP A 1170 -5.49 -37.37 -19.77
C ASP A 1170 -6.90 -36.92 -20.18
N MET A 1171 -7.02 -36.38 -21.40
CA MET A 1171 -8.18 -36.61 -22.27
C MET A 1171 -7.68 -36.66 -23.73
N GLY A 1172 -6.98 -37.75 -24.06
CA GLY A 1172 -6.87 -38.26 -25.42
C GLY A 1172 -7.49 -39.67 -25.42
N GLU A 1173 -8.26 -39.97 -26.46
CA GLU A 1173 -8.95 -41.25 -26.74
C GLU A 1173 -10.28 -41.49 -26.01
N HIS A 1174 -11.37 -40.91 -26.55
CA HIS A 1174 -12.45 -41.65 -27.24
C HIS A 1174 -13.60 -40.75 -27.69
#